data_AF-A0ABD3FLI8-F1
#
_entry.id   AF-A0ABD3FLI8-F1
#
_cell.length_a   1.000
_cell.length_b   1.000
_cell.length_c   1.000
_cell.angle_alpha   90.00
_cell.angle_beta   90.00
_cell.angle_gamma   90.00
#
_symmetry.space_group_name_H-M   'P 1'
#
loop_
_entity.id
_entity.type
_entity.pdbx_description
1 polymer ?
#
loop_
_entity_poly.entity_id
_entity_poly.type
_entity_poly.pdbx_seq_one_letter_code
_entity_poly.pdbx_strand_id
1 'polypeptide(L)'
;MGKKSKGSNGRKRKAGHLGFQAGEIAFIEDEMAALAAEYGLKVDGDVANHVQQRKQSKKTRRRQLPGGRTISDQHSNINSSGIKLLDAKPKQSEPEDAVDAHKLALKRLAVVLPDTCALRACGVPGCSCVNGSRSLGLQEREDNDTIKRDLIENTQCQKCQHGVLQHAVVLREDADSAAALPSGGQRLLQTLFQIIRLGRIGASIFKSRVWTKSTLERLEAVLLHLKKQFATGGTQNGQKSADELKQEMQLLTDLQTQLRKAQQVVGAASRDELPISLACAFDQMYFQTYYSALVLYGRACGAVPSPDTYLKEIERFTPESTSQLEAFLNRELSGSNRLVRSLALPVATSTSQDEIARERLRAQQQEGENPLLAIYHARFREGVRLFYEEGVGMDGEMDAVLSAPKNSDLVVSKSSKKKPQKKHYRREKKNGRGEADGASSMLVEMPSYPLLAEWRNNCRDWCCHLYAYATPTQEALDMMAKHAPIIEVGAGTGYWSSLLQRADVDAVAYDKAPPSAEGVEGNAYHGHVPAFCSVGRGGPEVLSQEDMAGRNLFLCYPPPGDAMAVRSIQLFQGDVVLHVGEWQGDTGDSRFESELQRRFVLEQEISLPNWGNSAYGLTVWRRKTKEAESVAWRAMSCFHCDKTLANAADEGEPLRRCVICKTNVYCSPTCAQRDAVGHAAEHATRLVFLEEPTSDVAYDHIFENEAYYRELKEPDLDDTVVAVKSNWNSLTKDDSDAQEDDTDSNAESQGDDNDESDSKSEPQPAKSTKKTAFAFNFGA
;
A
#
# COMPACT_ATOMS: atom_id res chain seq x y z
N MET A 1 57.45 -30.05 -50.09
CA MET A 1 57.51 -29.23 -51.33
C MET A 1 56.06 -28.83 -51.65
N GLY A 2 55.62 -27.59 -51.83
CA GLY A 2 56.29 -26.30 -51.96
C GLY A 2 55.38 -25.15 -51.47
N LYS A 3 56.00 -24.04 -51.09
CA LYS A 3 55.40 -22.79 -50.58
C LYS A 3 54.59 -22.07 -51.66
N LYS A 4 53.42 -21.50 -51.30
CA LYS A 4 52.95 -20.21 -51.84
C LYS A 4 52.33 -19.35 -50.73
N SER A 5 52.53 -18.06 -50.90
CA SER A 5 52.65 -16.99 -49.91
C SER A 5 51.32 -16.44 -49.40
N LYS A 6 51.36 -15.96 -48.15
CA LYS A 6 50.35 -15.13 -47.49
C LYS A 6 50.18 -13.79 -48.23
N GLY A 7 48.98 -13.52 -48.74
CA GLY A 7 48.50 -12.17 -49.04
C GLY A 7 47.65 -11.67 -47.87
N SER A 8 48.12 -10.63 -47.19
CA SER A 8 47.39 -9.94 -46.14
C SER A 8 46.21 -9.16 -46.74
N ASN A 9 44.98 -9.51 -46.39
CA ASN A 9 43.85 -8.60 -46.53
C ASN A 9 43.51 -8.04 -45.16
N GLY A 10 43.92 -6.78 -44.95
CA GLY A 10 43.60 -6.01 -43.77
C GLY A 10 42.09 -5.89 -43.60
N ARG A 11 41.59 -6.36 -42.45
CA ARG A 11 40.29 -5.96 -41.92
C ARG A 11 40.32 -4.44 -41.73
N LYS A 12 39.71 -3.70 -42.66
CA LYS A 12 39.24 -2.34 -42.38
C LYS A 12 38.22 -2.45 -41.24
N ARG A 13 38.66 -2.19 -40.01
CA ARG A 13 37.75 -1.90 -38.90
C ARG A 13 36.99 -0.63 -39.30
N LYS A 14 35.70 -0.77 -39.64
CA LYS A 14 34.78 0.37 -39.64
C LYS A 14 34.75 0.91 -38.21
N ALA A 15 35.17 2.15 -38.05
CA ALA A 15 34.97 2.89 -36.81
C ALA A 15 33.46 3.07 -36.57
N GLY A 16 33.02 2.91 -35.32
CA GLY A 16 31.73 3.43 -34.87
C GLY A 16 30.57 2.43 -34.68
N HIS A 17 30.79 1.22 -34.18
CA HIS A 17 29.69 0.45 -33.58
C HIS A 17 29.82 0.52 -32.06
N LEU A 18 29.14 1.48 -31.44
CA LEU A 18 28.78 1.39 -30.02
C LEU A 18 27.89 0.14 -29.90
N GLY A 19 28.42 -0.94 -29.34
CA GLY A 19 27.72 -2.21 -29.24
C GLY A 19 26.68 -2.16 -28.12
N PHE A 20 25.53 -1.53 -28.39
CA PHE A 20 24.37 -1.64 -27.52
C PHE A 20 23.77 -3.04 -27.64
N GLN A 21 23.37 -3.62 -26.51
CA GLN A 21 22.61 -4.86 -26.49
C GLN A 21 21.22 -4.65 -27.09
N ALA A 22 20.57 -5.71 -27.59
CA ALA A 22 19.25 -5.62 -28.20
C ALA A 22 18.20 -4.96 -27.27
N GLY A 23 18.30 -5.19 -25.96
CA GLY A 23 17.45 -4.54 -24.96
C GLY A 23 17.71 -3.04 -24.80
N GLU A 24 18.97 -2.61 -24.87
CA GLU A 24 19.34 -1.18 -24.81
C GLU A 24 18.88 -0.43 -26.06
N ILE A 25 18.96 -1.08 -27.24
CA ILE A 25 18.46 -0.53 -28.49
C ILE A 25 16.94 -0.36 -28.41
N ALA A 26 16.22 -1.39 -27.96
CA ALA A 26 14.76 -1.33 -27.81
C ALA A 26 14.32 -0.21 -26.83
N PHE A 27 15.04 -0.05 -25.71
CA PHE A 27 14.80 1.04 -24.77
C PHE A 27 15.00 2.42 -25.41
N ILE A 28 16.11 2.62 -26.14
CA ILE A 28 16.40 3.88 -26.82
C ILE A 28 15.34 4.19 -27.88
N GLU A 29 14.96 3.20 -28.69
CA GLU A 29 13.91 3.34 -29.71
C GLU A 29 12.55 3.71 -29.10
N ASP A 30 12.17 3.05 -28.01
CA ASP A 30 10.92 3.31 -27.30
C ASP A 30 10.91 4.72 -26.67
N GLU A 31 12.04 5.16 -26.10
CA GLU A 31 12.22 6.51 -25.56
C GLU A 31 12.21 7.58 -26.66
N MET A 32 12.88 7.34 -27.78
CA MET A 32 12.85 8.25 -28.94
C MET A 32 11.45 8.42 -29.49
N ALA A 33 10.72 7.30 -29.65
CA ALA A 33 9.34 7.35 -30.13
C ALA A 33 8.41 8.05 -29.13
N ALA A 34 8.63 7.88 -27.83
CA ALA A 34 7.86 8.56 -26.80
C ALA A 34 8.11 10.06 -26.76
N LEU A 35 9.38 10.50 -26.79
CA LEU A 35 9.74 11.93 -26.84
C LEU A 35 9.19 12.58 -28.12
N ALA A 36 9.26 11.88 -29.24
CA ALA A 36 8.71 12.38 -30.49
C ALA A 36 7.18 12.49 -30.42
N ALA A 37 6.48 11.50 -29.86
CA ALA A 37 5.04 11.60 -29.63
C ALA A 37 4.67 12.74 -28.67
N GLU A 38 5.43 12.90 -27.58
CA GLU A 38 5.22 13.94 -26.57
C GLU A 38 5.40 15.35 -27.16
N TYR A 39 6.40 15.55 -28.01
CA TYR A 39 6.70 16.83 -28.65
C TYR A 39 6.09 17.02 -30.04
N GLY A 40 5.28 16.07 -30.53
CA GLY A 40 4.69 16.13 -31.88
C GLY A 40 5.71 16.04 -33.02
N LEU A 41 6.87 15.43 -32.77
CA LEU A 41 7.93 15.22 -33.75
C LEU A 41 7.70 13.92 -34.53
N LYS A 42 8.24 13.85 -35.76
CA LYS A 42 8.22 12.63 -36.57
C LYS A 42 9.31 11.67 -36.12
N VAL A 43 8.95 10.41 -35.91
CA VAL A 43 9.87 9.30 -35.65
C VAL A 43 10.35 8.72 -36.98
N ASP A 44 11.57 8.21 -37.02
CA ASP A 44 12.07 7.43 -38.16
C ASP A 44 11.19 6.18 -38.40
N GLY A 45 11.02 5.80 -39.67
CA GLY A 45 10.11 4.72 -40.06
C GLY A 45 10.47 3.36 -39.47
N ASP A 46 11.76 3.05 -39.36
CA ASP A 46 12.22 1.76 -38.82
C ASP A 46 11.99 1.69 -37.31
N VAL A 47 12.30 2.78 -36.60
CA VAL A 47 12.03 2.91 -35.15
C VAL A 47 10.53 2.81 -34.87
N ALA A 48 9.69 3.49 -35.65
CA ALA A 48 8.24 3.44 -35.50
C ALA A 48 7.69 2.00 -35.67
N ASN A 49 8.20 1.27 -36.68
CA ASN A 49 7.81 -0.12 -36.93
C ASN A 49 8.21 -1.05 -35.78
N HIS A 50 9.45 -0.94 -35.28
CA HIS A 50 9.94 -1.75 -34.16
C HIS A 50 9.11 -1.52 -32.89
N VAL A 51 8.82 -0.25 -32.55
CA VAL A 51 7.99 0.13 -31.39
C VAL A 51 6.57 -0.41 -31.54
N GLN A 52 5.99 -0.34 -32.74
CA GLN A 52 4.63 -0.81 -33.01
C GLN A 52 4.52 -2.34 -32.89
N GLN A 53 5.51 -3.08 -33.41
CA GLN A 53 5.57 -4.55 -33.24
C GLN A 53 5.62 -4.94 -31.76
N ARG A 54 6.46 -4.28 -30.95
CA ARG A 54 6.54 -4.52 -29.49
C ARG A 54 5.20 -4.24 -28.80
N LYS A 55 4.55 -3.12 -29.11
CA LYS A 55 3.21 -2.78 -28.56
C LYS A 55 2.15 -3.80 -28.92
N GLN A 56 2.18 -4.34 -30.15
CA GLN A 56 1.25 -5.39 -30.57
C GLN A 56 1.50 -6.70 -29.82
N SER A 57 2.75 -7.11 -29.62
CA SER A 57 3.07 -8.29 -28.82
C SER A 57 2.56 -8.18 -27.38
N LYS A 58 2.72 -7.02 -26.73
CA LYS A 58 2.17 -6.76 -25.39
C LYS A 58 0.63 -6.88 -25.35
N LYS A 59 -0.07 -6.34 -26.35
CA LYS A 59 -1.54 -6.48 -26.46
C LYS A 59 -2.00 -7.91 -26.74
N THR A 60 -1.25 -8.68 -27.53
CA THR A 60 -1.55 -10.09 -27.82
C THR A 60 -1.38 -10.96 -26.58
N ARG A 61 -0.37 -10.70 -25.74
CA ARG A 61 -0.22 -11.38 -24.44
C ARG A 61 -1.43 -11.18 -23.54
N ARG A 62 -1.96 -9.95 -23.46
CA ARG A 62 -3.24 -9.70 -22.77
C ARG A 62 -4.34 -10.62 -23.29
N ARG A 63 -4.41 -10.89 -24.60
CA ARG A 63 -5.44 -11.70 -25.29
C ARG A 63 -5.34 -13.22 -25.11
N GLN A 64 -4.20 -13.76 -24.68
CA GLN A 64 -3.94 -15.20 -24.64
C GLN A 64 -4.25 -15.88 -23.30
N LEU A 65 -5.18 -15.37 -22.50
CA LEU A 65 -5.82 -16.24 -21.51
C LEU A 65 -6.69 -17.25 -22.27
N PRO A 66 -6.52 -18.56 -22.05
CA PRO A 66 -7.37 -19.55 -22.69
C PRO A 66 -8.80 -19.31 -22.20
N GLY A 67 -9.61 -18.71 -23.07
CA GLY A 67 -11.04 -18.89 -23.02
C GLY A 67 -11.28 -20.39 -22.94
N GLY A 68 -12.13 -20.79 -21.99
CA GLY A 68 -12.53 -22.18 -21.81
C GLY A 68 -12.75 -22.82 -23.17
N ARG A 69 -12.18 -24.03 -23.35
CA ARG A 69 -12.40 -24.87 -24.53
C ARG A 69 -13.81 -24.64 -25.03
N THR A 70 -13.93 -24.19 -26.28
CA THR A 70 -15.16 -24.11 -27.03
C THR A 70 -15.94 -25.39 -26.83
N ILE A 71 -16.88 -25.37 -25.87
CA ILE A 71 -17.98 -26.32 -25.83
C ILE A 71 -18.82 -25.90 -27.02
N SER A 72 -18.82 -26.77 -28.03
CA SER A 72 -19.67 -26.72 -29.21
C SER A 72 -21.02 -26.08 -28.93
N ASP A 73 -21.42 -25.17 -29.82
CA ASP A 73 -22.76 -24.61 -29.98
C ASP A 73 -23.86 -25.61 -29.60
N GLN A 74 -24.32 -25.53 -28.35
CA GLN A 74 -25.65 -25.97 -27.96
C GLN A 74 -26.22 -24.92 -27.02
N HIS A 75 -27.19 -24.20 -27.56
CA HIS A 75 -28.03 -23.21 -26.91
C HIS A 75 -28.24 -23.45 -25.40
N SER A 76 -27.64 -22.59 -24.58
CA SER A 76 -28.22 -22.20 -23.31
C SER A 76 -28.17 -20.68 -23.19
N ASN A 77 -29.33 -20.05 -23.32
CA ASN A 77 -29.53 -18.65 -22.97
C ASN A 77 -29.28 -18.49 -21.46
N ILE A 78 -28.07 -18.10 -21.08
CA ILE A 78 -27.82 -17.51 -19.77
C ILE A 78 -27.46 -16.04 -20.02
N ASN A 79 -28.41 -15.16 -19.71
CA ASN A 79 -28.21 -13.72 -19.64
C ASN A 79 -27.19 -13.38 -18.53
N SER A 80 -25.89 -13.52 -18.75
CA SER A 80 -24.89 -12.92 -17.86
C SER A 80 -24.62 -11.49 -18.32
N SER A 81 -25.39 -10.54 -17.79
CA SER A 81 -24.99 -9.13 -17.85
C SER A 81 -23.61 -8.98 -17.19
N GLY A 82 -22.62 -8.47 -17.94
CA GLY A 82 -21.28 -8.23 -17.38
C GLY A 82 -21.31 -7.33 -16.13
N ILE A 83 -20.29 -7.47 -15.29
CA ILE A 83 -20.06 -6.65 -14.10
C ILE A 83 -20.01 -5.18 -14.52
N LYS A 84 -20.86 -4.37 -13.91
CA LYS A 84 -20.89 -2.91 -14.09
C LYS A 84 -20.76 -2.21 -12.75
N LEU A 85 -19.87 -1.24 -12.67
CA LEU A 85 -19.67 -0.43 -11.48
C LEU A 85 -20.72 0.69 -11.43
N LEU A 86 -21.16 0.99 -10.22
CA LEU A 86 -22.02 2.13 -9.95
C LEU A 86 -21.18 3.40 -10.03
N ASP A 87 -21.52 4.28 -10.97
CA ASP A 87 -20.95 5.62 -10.98
C ASP A 87 -21.52 6.39 -9.77
N ALA A 88 -20.65 6.68 -8.80
CA ALA A 88 -21.01 7.35 -7.56
C ALA A 88 -21.35 8.82 -7.78
N LYS A 89 -21.18 9.41 -8.97
CA LYS A 89 -21.78 10.70 -9.31
C LYS A 89 -22.44 10.61 -10.69
N PRO A 90 -23.77 10.79 -10.81
CA PRO A 90 -24.35 11.00 -12.13
C PRO A 90 -23.62 12.18 -12.76
N LYS A 91 -23.26 12.07 -14.04
CA LYS A 91 -22.77 13.21 -14.82
C LYS A 91 -23.68 14.39 -14.56
N GLN A 92 -23.23 15.36 -13.76
CA GLN A 92 -23.74 16.69 -13.92
C GLN A 92 -23.29 17.06 -15.33
N SER A 93 -24.24 17.09 -16.25
CA SER A 93 -24.08 17.90 -17.44
C SER A 93 -23.82 19.31 -16.92
N GLU A 94 -22.54 19.68 -16.76
CA GLU A 94 -22.23 21.11 -16.88
C GLU A 94 -22.84 21.49 -18.23
N PRO A 95 -23.71 22.51 -18.28
CA PRO A 95 -24.31 22.90 -19.53
C PRO A 95 -23.17 23.15 -20.53
N GLU A 96 -23.14 22.34 -21.59
CA GLU A 96 -22.33 22.60 -22.79
C GLU A 96 -22.94 23.81 -23.53
N ASP A 97 -23.13 24.91 -22.82
CA ASP A 97 -23.18 26.20 -23.47
C ASP A 97 -21.75 26.48 -23.95
N ALA A 98 -21.62 27.06 -25.13
CA ALA A 98 -20.36 27.42 -25.79
C ALA A 98 -19.58 28.49 -24.99
N VAL A 99 -19.15 28.13 -23.78
CA VAL A 99 -18.24 28.89 -22.93
C VAL A 99 -16.88 28.84 -23.61
N ASP A 100 -16.32 30.02 -23.86
CA ASP A 100 -14.98 30.24 -24.39
C ASP A 100 -14.00 29.12 -23.96
N ALA A 101 -13.54 28.32 -24.94
CA ALA A 101 -12.65 27.18 -24.73
C ALA A 101 -11.41 27.55 -23.90
N HIS A 102 -10.96 28.79 -24.03
CA HIS A 102 -9.89 29.35 -23.22
C HIS A 102 -10.25 29.39 -21.73
N LYS A 103 -11.45 29.89 -21.38
CA LYS A 103 -11.94 30.00 -19.99
C LYS A 103 -12.12 28.62 -19.36
N LEU A 104 -12.62 27.65 -20.12
CA LEU A 104 -12.79 26.28 -19.64
C LEU A 104 -11.42 25.62 -19.34
N ALA A 105 -10.45 25.78 -20.24
CA ALA A 105 -9.09 25.30 -20.03
C ALA A 105 -8.43 25.95 -18.81
N LEU A 106 -8.60 27.26 -18.61
CA LEU A 106 -8.09 27.96 -17.42
C LEU A 106 -8.74 27.47 -16.13
N LYS A 107 -10.07 27.25 -16.10
CA LYS A 107 -10.78 26.69 -14.94
C LYS A 107 -10.21 25.31 -14.59
N ARG A 108 -9.94 24.46 -15.58
CA ARG A 108 -9.37 23.13 -15.34
C ARG A 108 -7.91 23.18 -14.89
N LEU A 109 -7.08 24.05 -15.49
CA LEU A 109 -5.69 24.25 -15.06
C LEU A 109 -5.58 24.79 -13.64
N ALA A 110 -6.46 25.70 -13.22
CA ALA A 110 -6.50 26.24 -11.86
C ALA A 110 -6.76 25.16 -10.81
N VAL A 111 -7.40 24.04 -11.18
CA VAL A 111 -7.57 22.90 -10.27
C VAL A 111 -6.24 22.18 -10.06
N VAL A 112 -5.33 22.14 -11.05
CA VAL A 112 -4.10 21.32 -10.99
C VAL A 112 -2.88 22.11 -10.55
N LEU A 113 -2.75 23.36 -11.01
CA LEU A 113 -1.57 24.18 -10.72
C LEU A 113 -1.60 24.69 -9.28
N PRO A 114 -0.45 24.73 -8.58
CA PRO A 114 -0.34 25.45 -7.31
C PRO A 114 -0.75 26.92 -7.47
N ASP A 115 -1.33 27.53 -6.43
CA ASP A 115 -1.89 28.90 -6.51
C ASP A 115 -0.85 29.96 -6.92
N THR A 116 0.41 29.69 -6.58
CA THR A 116 1.56 30.55 -6.87
C THR A 116 2.17 30.31 -8.26
N CYS A 117 1.64 29.39 -9.06
CA CYS A 117 2.23 28.93 -10.31
C CYS A 117 1.38 29.29 -11.55
N ALA A 118 2.05 29.37 -12.71
CA ALA A 118 1.44 29.50 -14.02
C ALA A 118 2.29 28.84 -15.11
N LEU A 119 1.69 28.60 -16.28
CA LEU A 119 2.40 28.09 -17.46
C LEU A 119 3.20 29.19 -18.15
N ARG A 120 4.46 28.91 -18.52
CA ARG A 120 5.34 29.87 -19.22
C ARG A 120 6.02 29.28 -20.46
N ALA A 121 7.33 29.02 -20.39
CA ALA A 121 8.13 28.61 -21.53
C ALA A 121 7.73 27.23 -22.04
N CYS A 122 7.65 27.07 -23.35
CA CYS A 122 7.48 25.76 -23.98
C CYS A 122 8.79 24.97 -23.90
N GLY A 123 8.72 23.72 -23.47
CA GLY A 123 9.84 22.79 -23.38
C GLY A 123 10.19 22.10 -24.70
N VAL A 124 9.38 22.27 -25.76
CA VAL A 124 9.66 21.69 -27.08
C VAL A 124 10.95 22.30 -27.64
N PRO A 125 11.94 21.49 -28.05
CA PRO A 125 13.19 21.99 -28.62
C PRO A 125 12.95 22.92 -29.82
N GLY A 126 13.60 24.09 -29.82
CA GLY A 126 13.46 25.10 -30.88
C GLY A 126 12.24 26.01 -30.77
N CYS A 127 11.33 25.77 -29.81
CA CYS A 127 10.21 26.66 -29.56
C CYS A 127 10.63 27.86 -28.70
N SER A 128 10.25 29.09 -29.12
CA SER A 128 10.50 30.33 -28.38
C SER A 128 9.27 30.85 -27.62
N CYS A 129 8.21 30.03 -27.50
CA CYS A 129 6.98 30.45 -26.86
C CYS A 129 7.13 30.57 -25.34
N VAL A 130 6.82 31.74 -24.79
CA VAL A 130 6.86 32.06 -23.34
C VAL A 130 5.48 32.31 -22.72
N ASN A 131 4.41 32.13 -23.49
CA ASN A 131 3.05 32.58 -23.17
C ASN A 131 2.09 31.41 -22.89
N GLY A 132 2.57 30.35 -22.23
CA GLY A 132 1.86 29.08 -22.08
C GLY A 132 0.43 29.15 -21.56
N SER A 133 0.04 30.19 -20.82
CA SER A 133 -1.32 30.37 -20.31
C SER A 133 -2.15 31.47 -20.98
N ARG A 134 -1.57 32.34 -21.82
CA ARG A 134 -2.26 33.57 -22.28
C ARG A 134 -3.26 33.35 -23.41
N SER A 135 -3.09 32.28 -24.18
CA SER A 135 -3.99 31.95 -25.29
C SER A 135 -4.02 30.44 -25.45
N LEU A 136 -5.13 29.86 -24.99
CA LEU A 136 -5.39 28.42 -24.97
C LEU A 136 -6.59 28.13 -25.85
N GLY A 137 -6.55 27.03 -26.59
CA GLY A 137 -7.72 26.48 -27.23
C GLY A 137 -7.71 24.96 -27.16
N LEU A 138 -8.80 24.36 -27.59
CA LEU A 138 -8.93 22.91 -27.65
C LEU A 138 -8.55 22.43 -29.04
N GLN A 139 -7.86 21.29 -29.10
CA GLN A 139 -7.59 20.60 -30.35
C GLN A 139 -8.91 20.15 -30.99
N GLU A 140 -9.07 20.35 -32.30
CA GLU A 140 -10.19 19.79 -33.06
C GLU A 140 -10.13 18.25 -32.95
N ARG A 141 -11.20 17.63 -32.44
CA ARG A 141 -11.31 16.17 -32.39
C ARG A 141 -11.67 15.65 -33.77
N GLU A 142 -10.96 14.62 -34.22
CA GLU A 142 -11.39 13.83 -35.38
C GLU A 142 -12.63 13.01 -34.98
N ASP A 143 -13.62 12.89 -35.88
CA ASP A 143 -14.92 12.23 -35.62
C ASP A 143 -14.82 10.75 -35.16
N ASN A 144 -13.65 10.13 -35.29
CA ASN A 144 -13.40 8.74 -34.92
C ASN A 144 -12.71 8.54 -33.54
N ASP A 145 -12.37 9.61 -32.80
CA ASP A 145 -11.72 9.47 -31.49
C ASP A 145 -12.74 9.11 -30.39
N THR A 146 -12.78 7.82 -30.05
CA THR A 146 -13.67 7.27 -29.02
C THR A 146 -13.10 7.34 -27.60
N ILE A 147 -11.84 7.76 -27.44
CA ILE A 147 -11.13 7.80 -26.15
C ILE A 147 -11.47 9.09 -25.42
N LYS A 148 -12.02 9.03 -24.20
CA LYS A 148 -12.22 10.23 -23.38
C LYS A 148 -10.92 10.54 -22.65
N ARG A 149 -10.31 11.67 -22.99
CA ARG A 149 -9.16 12.24 -22.29
C ARG A 149 -9.57 13.40 -21.42
N ASP A 150 -8.74 13.74 -20.43
CA ASP A 150 -8.95 14.96 -19.66
C ASP A 150 -8.87 16.19 -20.58
N LEU A 151 -9.56 17.27 -20.20
CA LEU A 151 -9.54 18.52 -20.95
C LEU A 151 -8.11 19.07 -21.11
N ILE A 152 -7.24 18.93 -20.09
CA ILE A 152 -5.86 19.41 -20.12
C ILE A 152 -5.07 18.73 -21.23
N GLU A 153 -5.25 17.43 -21.45
CA GLU A 153 -4.56 16.68 -22.52
C GLU A 153 -4.95 17.17 -23.92
N ASN A 154 -6.18 17.68 -24.07
CA ASN A 154 -6.71 18.20 -25.34
C ASN A 154 -6.46 19.71 -25.51
N THR A 155 -5.89 20.38 -24.51
CA THR A 155 -5.66 21.82 -24.54
C THR A 155 -4.30 22.14 -25.18
N GLN A 156 -4.27 23.09 -26.11
CA GLN A 156 -3.08 23.55 -26.81
C GLN A 156 -2.84 25.06 -26.62
N CYS A 157 -1.58 25.47 -26.68
CA CYS A 157 -1.20 26.87 -26.73
C CYS A 157 -1.37 27.40 -28.16
N GLN A 158 -2.25 28.37 -28.36
CA GLN A 158 -2.55 28.91 -29.70
C GLN A 158 -1.39 29.69 -30.34
N LYS A 159 -0.33 30.01 -29.57
CA LYS A 159 0.85 30.70 -30.10
C LYS A 159 1.88 29.75 -30.73
N CYS A 160 2.05 28.55 -30.18
CA CYS A 160 3.00 27.56 -30.72
C CYS A 160 2.35 26.28 -31.21
N GLN A 161 1.04 26.12 -31.01
CA GLN A 161 0.25 24.93 -31.36
C GLN A 161 0.77 23.64 -30.70
N HIS A 162 1.51 23.76 -29.60
CA HIS A 162 1.91 22.62 -28.76
C HIS A 162 0.93 22.46 -27.59
N GLY A 163 0.80 21.23 -27.08
CA GLY A 163 -0.03 20.94 -25.91
C GLY A 163 0.40 21.72 -24.66
N VAL A 164 -0.55 22.06 -23.78
CA VAL A 164 -0.25 22.80 -22.53
C VAL A 164 0.68 22.05 -21.58
N LEU A 165 0.67 20.72 -21.65
CA LEU A 165 1.58 19.85 -20.91
C LEU A 165 3.05 20.04 -21.32
N GLN A 166 3.31 20.72 -22.45
CA GLN A 166 4.66 21.09 -22.90
C GLN A 166 5.13 22.43 -22.35
N HIS A 167 4.29 23.16 -21.62
CA HIS A 167 4.69 24.42 -21.00
C HIS A 167 5.13 24.21 -19.55
N ALA A 168 6.28 24.77 -19.20
CA ALA A 168 6.85 24.71 -17.86
C ALA A 168 5.92 25.41 -16.86
N VAL A 169 5.77 24.78 -15.70
CA VAL A 169 5.03 25.33 -14.55
C VAL A 169 6.03 26.11 -13.71
N VAL A 170 5.86 27.43 -13.65
CA VAL A 170 6.80 28.31 -12.93
C VAL A 170 6.05 29.25 -12.00
N LEU A 171 6.78 29.89 -11.08
CA LEU A 171 6.23 30.94 -10.23
C LEU A 171 5.63 32.09 -11.06
N ARG A 172 4.46 32.57 -10.64
CA ARG A 172 3.90 33.79 -11.22
C ARG A 172 4.75 34.99 -10.82
N GLU A 173 4.83 35.97 -11.71
CA GLU A 173 5.56 37.22 -11.46
C GLU A 173 4.96 38.02 -10.30
N ASP A 174 3.66 37.86 -10.05
CA ASP A 174 2.89 38.52 -8.99
C ASP A 174 2.70 37.62 -7.74
N ALA A 175 3.32 36.45 -7.68
CA ALA A 175 3.23 35.58 -6.51
C ALA A 175 3.98 36.18 -5.31
N ASP A 176 3.29 36.33 -4.18
CA ASP A 176 3.92 36.72 -2.92
C ASP A 176 5.02 35.71 -2.54
N SER A 177 6.23 36.21 -2.28
CA SER A 177 7.37 35.36 -1.90
C SER A 177 7.10 34.58 -0.61
N ALA A 178 6.31 35.11 0.33
CA ALA A 178 5.96 34.42 1.56
C ALA A 178 4.95 33.28 1.32
N ALA A 179 4.09 33.41 0.32
CA ALA A 179 3.20 32.34 -0.13
C ALA A 179 3.93 31.27 -0.97
N ALA A 180 4.93 31.69 -1.75
CA ALA A 180 5.72 30.81 -2.60
C ALA A 180 6.74 29.97 -1.81
N LEU A 181 7.30 30.54 -0.74
CA LEU A 181 8.30 29.93 0.13
C LEU A 181 7.88 30.12 1.60
N PRO A 182 6.83 29.40 2.05
CA PRO A 182 6.36 29.49 3.42
C PRO A 182 7.40 28.95 4.41
N SER A 183 7.41 29.53 5.61
CA SER A 183 8.39 29.24 6.67
C SER A 183 7.98 28.15 7.67
N GLY A 184 6.78 27.57 7.49
CA GLY A 184 6.24 26.57 8.40
C GLY A 184 4.72 26.55 8.45
N GLY A 185 4.21 25.73 9.36
CA GLY A 185 2.78 25.70 9.67
C GLY A 185 1.92 25.07 8.58
N GLN A 186 0.60 25.24 8.71
CA GLN A 186 -0.37 24.74 7.73
C GLN A 186 -0.14 25.26 6.31
N ARG A 187 0.31 26.51 6.15
CA ARG A 187 0.64 27.10 4.82
C ARG A 187 1.78 26.36 4.12
N LEU A 188 2.79 25.92 4.89
CA LEU A 188 3.87 25.10 4.34
C LEU A 188 3.35 23.76 3.86
N LEU A 189 2.57 23.07 4.70
CA LEU A 189 2.03 21.75 4.37
C LEU A 189 1.10 21.82 3.16
N GLN A 190 0.28 22.86 3.05
CA GLN A 190 -0.57 23.11 1.88
C GLN A 190 0.25 23.36 0.61
N THR A 191 1.32 24.16 0.69
CA THR A 191 2.21 24.43 -0.44
C THR A 191 2.91 23.16 -0.92
N LEU A 192 3.43 22.36 0.01
CA LEU A 192 4.04 21.05 -0.29
C LEU A 192 3.02 20.13 -0.96
N PHE A 193 1.81 20.03 -0.40
CA PHE A 193 0.73 19.23 -0.97
C PHE A 193 0.40 19.63 -2.41
N GLN A 194 0.19 20.93 -2.69
CA GLN A 194 -0.11 21.41 -4.04
C GLN A 194 0.99 21.05 -5.05
N ILE A 195 2.27 21.18 -4.66
CA ILE A 195 3.41 20.80 -5.51
C ILE A 195 3.46 19.29 -5.70
N ILE A 196 3.37 18.50 -4.64
CA ILE A 196 3.40 17.02 -4.70
C ILE A 196 2.27 16.50 -5.59
N ARG A 197 1.06 17.05 -5.43
CA ARG A 197 -0.11 16.72 -6.24
C ARG A 197 0.08 17.03 -7.72
N LEU A 198 0.63 18.21 -8.06
CA LEU A 198 1.00 18.54 -9.44
C LEU A 198 1.96 17.49 -10.01
N GLY A 199 2.96 17.09 -9.21
CA GLY A 199 3.96 16.08 -9.59
C GLY A 199 3.32 14.72 -9.83
N ARG A 200 2.44 14.28 -8.92
CA ARG A 200 1.71 13.03 -9.05
C ARG A 200 0.89 12.99 -10.34
N ILE A 201 0.07 14.01 -10.59
CA ILE A 201 -0.78 14.12 -11.79
C ILE A 201 0.09 14.20 -13.06
N GLY A 202 1.07 15.10 -13.06
CA GLY A 202 1.96 15.31 -14.20
C GLY A 202 2.75 14.07 -14.59
N ALA A 203 3.29 13.35 -13.61
CA ALA A 203 4.18 12.21 -13.86
C ALA A 203 3.44 10.91 -14.21
N SER A 204 2.39 10.57 -13.48
CA SER A 204 1.80 9.22 -13.53
C SER A 204 0.49 9.12 -14.31
N ILE A 205 -0.17 10.27 -14.54
CA ILE A 205 -1.42 10.36 -15.29
C ILE A 205 -1.13 10.95 -16.66
N PHE A 206 -0.67 12.20 -16.70
CA PHE A 206 -0.38 12.90 -17.96
C PHE A 206 0.95 12.50 -18.59
N LYS A 207 1.82 11.80 -17.85
CA LYS A 207 3.15 11.36 -18.30
C LYS A 207 3.99 12.51 -18.92
N SER A 208 3.80 13.75 -18.42
CA SER A 208 4.50 14.96 -18.90
C SER A 208 5.86 15.11 -18.25
N ARG A 209 6.93 15.07 -19.05
CA ARG A 209 8.29 15.30 -18.55
C ARG A 209 8.51 16.73 -18.12
N VAL A 210 7.89 17.68 -18.82
CA VAL A 210 7.99 19.11 -18.53
C VAL A 210 7.38 19.44 -17.17
N TRP A 211 6.18 18.93 -16.88
CA TRP A 211 5.53 19.16 -15.59
C TRP A 211 6.20 18.40 -14.46
N THR A 212 6.67 17.18 -14.72
CA THR A 212 7.47 16.41 -13.75
C THR A 212 8.73 17.19 -13.36
N LYS A 213 9.49 17.68 -14.34
CA LYS A 213 10.69 18.51 -14.09
C LYS A 213 10.35 19.78 -13.32
N SER A 214 9.35 20.54 -13.78
CA SER A 214 8.90 21.78 -13.14
C SER A 214 8.54 21.57 -11.67
N THR A 215 7.89 20.44 -11.38
CA THR A 215 7.50 20.06 -10.02
C THR A 215 8.70 19.75 -9.14
N LEU A 216 9.64 18.93 -9.63
CA LEU A 216 10.84 18.56 -8.86
C LEU A 216 11.70 19.80 -8.54
N GLU A 217 11.88 20.70 -9.50
CA GLU A 217 12.59 21.97 -9.31
C GLU A 217 11.89 22.86 -8.27
N ARG A 218 10.56 22.94 -8.32
CA ARG A 218 9.80 23.73 -7.36
C ARG A 218 9.84 23.14 -5.96
N LEU A 219 9.73 21.82 -5.84
CA LEU A 219 9.84 21.13 -4.56
C LEU A 219 11.25 21.33 -3.96
N GLU A 220 12.29 21.20 -4.77
CA GLU A 220 13.67 21.45 -4.36
C GLU A 220 13.86 22.87 -3.81
N ALA A 221 13.28 23.87 -4.46
CA ALA A 221 13.36 25.26 -4.01
C ALA A 221 12.73 25.45 -2.61
N VAL A 222 11.55 24.86 -2.35
CA VAL A 222 10.89 24.91 -1.04
C VAL A 222 11.72 24.18 0.02
N LEU A 223 12.21 22.97 -0.27
CA LEU A 223 13.02 22.20 0.69
C LEU A 223 14.37 22.89 0.99
N LEU A 224 14.99 23.53 0.01
CA LEU A 224 16.21 24.31 0.21
C LEU A 224 15.95 25.54 1.08
N HIS A 225 14.80 26.21 0.90
CA HIS A 225 14.38 27.33 1.74
C HIS A 225 14.20 26.90 3.20
N LEU A 226 13.46 25.81 3.46
CA LEU A 226 13.29 25.25 4.80
C LEU A 226 14.63 24.87 5.45
N LYS A 227 15.51 24.21 4.69
CA LYS A 227 16.85 23.85 5.18
C LYS A 227 17.63 25.08 5.64
N LYS A 228 17.59 26.18 4.87
CA LYS A 228 18.24 27.45 5.23
C LYS A 228 17.64 28.04 6.50
N GLN A 229 16.32 28.01 6.64
CA GLN A 229 15.64 28.52 7.84
C GLN A 229 15.99 27.75 9.11
N PHE A 230 16.07 26.43 9.05
CA PHE A 230 16.52 25.63 10.20
C PHE A 230 17.98 25.89 10.54
N ALA A 231 18.84 26.12 9.55
CA ALA A 231 20.24 26.48 9.78
C ALA A 231 20.42 27.85 10.45
N THR A 232 19.51 28.81 10.22
CA THR A 232 19.56 30.15 10.84
C THR A 232 18.80 30.23 12.17
N GLY A 233 18.55 29.10 12.84
CA GLY A 233 17.97 29.08 14.20
C GLY A 233 16.45 28.91 14.28
N GLY A 234 15.77 28.57 13.17
CA GLY A 234 14.36 28.15 13.18
C GLY A 234 13.38 29.29 13.50
N THR A 235 12.79 29.88 12.45
CA THR A 235 11.83 31.01 12.51
C THR A 235 12.31 32.22 13.31
N GLN A 236 12.57 33.35 12.64
CA GLN A 236 12.92 34.62 13.29
C GLN A 236 11.84 35.19 14.25
N ASN A 237 10.75 34.44 14.52
CA ASN A 237 9.58 34.91 15.27
C ASN A 237 9.25 34.08 16.54
N GLY A 238 10.04 33.07 16.94
CA GLY A 238 9.90 32.44 18.27
C GLY A 238 8.54 31.79 18.60
N GLN A 239 7.77 31.37 17.59
CA GLN A 239 6.37 30.91 17.75
C GLN A 239 6.16 29.39 17.65
N LYS A 240 7.19 28.59 17.36
CA LYS A 240 7.05 27.13 17.21
C LYS A 240 7.46 26.40 18.48
N SER A 241 6.65 25.42 18.88
CA SER A 241 7.01 24.45 19.90
C SER A 241 8.21 23.58 19.46
N ALA A 242 8.91 22.98 20.43
CA ALA A 242 10.03 22.09 20.13
C ALA A 242 9.59 20.86 19.31
N ASP A 243 8.37 20.38 19.53
CA ASP A 243 7.80 19.23 18.82
C ASP A 243 7.41 19.58 17.38
N GLU A 244 6.85 20.76 17.13
CA GLU A 244 6.62 21.26 15.77
C GLU A 244 7.93 21.36 14.99
N LEU A 245 8.98 21.91 15.60
CA LEU A 245 10.28 22.03 14.94
C LEU A 245 10.88 20.65 14.63
N LYS A 246 10.80 19.70 15.57
CA LYS A 246 11.27 18.33 15.37
C LYS A 246 10.52 17.64 14.24
N GLN A 247 9.19 17.78 14.20
CA GLN A 247 8.35 17.16 13.18
C GLN A 247 8.62 17.75 11.79
N GLU A 248 8.73 19.07 11.66
CA GLU A 248 9.05 19.70 10.38
C GLU A 248 10.48 19.37 9.90
N MET A 249 11.46 19.22 10.80
CA MET A 249 12.81 18.76 10.44
C MET A 249 12.84 17.31 9.95
N GLN A 250 12.04 16.43 10.57
CA GLN A 250 11.87 15.06 10.10
C GLN A 250 11.23 15.07 8.71
N LEU A 251 10.14 15.82 8.52
CA LEU A 251 9.48 15.98 7.23
C LEU A 251 10.45 16.47 6.14
N LEU A 252 11.28 17.48 6.44
CA LEU A 252 12.29 17.97 5.50
C LEU A 252 13.26 16.85 5.07
N THR A 253 13.73 16.04 6.01
CA THR A 253 14.68 14.95 5.76
C THR A 253 14.05 13.87 4.88
N ASP A 254 12.81 13.53 5.19
CA ASP A 254 11.99 12.56 4.49
C ASP A 254 11.73 12.99 3.03
N LEU A 255 11.27 14.23 2.83
CA LEU A 255 10.99 14.79 1.51
C LEU A 255 12.27 14.96 0.67
N GLN A 256 13.41 15.32 1.28
CA GLN A 256 14.70 15.37 0.56
C GLN A 256 15.14 13.98 0.09
N THR A 257 14.80 12.93 0.82
CA THR A 257 15.10 11.54 0.44
C THR A 257 14.22 11.10 -0.72
N GLN A 258 12.91 11.37 -0.65
CA GLN A 258 11.99 11.06 -1.74
C GLN A 258 12.27 11.90 -2.99
N LEU A 259 12.67 13.17 -2.86
CA LEU A 259 13.03 14.03 -3.99
C LEU A 259 14.21 13.46 -4.75
N ARG A 260 15.27 13.03 -4.04
CA ARG A 260 16.43 12.37 -4.66
C ARG A 260 16.05 11.08 -5.36
N LYS A 261 15.17 10.27 -4.75
CA LYS A 261 14.64 9.04 -5.36
C LYS A 261 13.88 9.34 -6.65
N ALA A 262 12.98 10.32 -6.64
CA ALA A 262 12.23 10.73 -7.82
C ALA A 262 13.15 11.23 -8.94
N GLN A 263 14.15 12.07 -8.62
CA GLN A 263 15.15 12.55 -9.58
C GLN A 263 15.98 11.40 -10.19
N GLN A 264 16.35 10.39 -9.38
CA GLN A 264 17.07 9.21 -9.87
C GLN A 264 16.21 8.36 -10.80
N VAL A 265 14.94 8.14 -10.43
CA VAL A 265 13.97 7.36 -11.22
C VAL A 265 13.76 7.98 -12.60
N VAL A 266 13.66 9.31 -12.71
CA VAL A 266 13.54 10.03 -14.00
C VAL A 266 14.69 9.72 -14.95
N GLY A 267 15.90 9.44 -14.43
CA GLY A 267 17.07 9.14 -15.26
C GLY A 267 17.32 7.64 -15.53
N ALA A 268 16.60 6.73 -14.86
CA ALA A 268 16.96 5.31 -14.84
C ALA A 268 15.80 4.33 -15.13
N ALA A 269 14.56 4.70 -14.81
CA ALA A 269 13.42 3.80 -15.00
C ALA A 269 13.05 3.65 -16.47
N SER A 270 12.53 2.48 -16.83
CA SER A 270 11.97 2.29 -18.16
C SER A 270 10.69 3.11 -18.35
N ARG A 271 10.29 3.35 -19.59
CA ARG A 271 9.11 4.16 -19.93
C ARG A 271 7.83 3.69 -19.22
N ASP A 272 7.61 2.38 -19.16
CA ASP A 272 6.37 1.81 -18.61
C ASP A 272 6.42 1.75 -17.07
N GLU A 273 7.62 1.64 -16.48
CA GLU A 273 7.84 1.63 -15.03
C GLU A 273 7.90 3.04 -14.41
N LEU A 274 8.29 4.04 -15.20
CA LEU A 274 8.51 5.43 -14.75
C LEU A 274 7.25 6.04 -14.12
N PRO A 275 6.04 5.96 -14.73
CA PRO A 275 4.80 6.42 -14.12
C PRO A 275 4.50 5.79 -12.75
N ILE A 276 4.80 4.48 -12.61
CA ILE A 276 4.55 3.71 -11.38
C ILE A 276 5.51 4.14 -10.29
N SER A 277 6.80 4.19 -10.61
CA SER A 277 7.87 4.57 -9.68
C SER A 277 7.69 6.00 -9.18
N LEU A 278 7.30 6.93 -10.07
CA LEU A 278 7.00 8.31 -9.68
C LEU A 278 5.69 8.42 -8.89
N ALA A 279 4.67 7.62 -9.20
CA ALA A 279 3.46 7.53 -8.37
C ALA A 279 3.81 7.14 -6.93
N CYS A 280 4.61 6.08 -6.74
CA CYS A 280 5.10 5.66 -5.42
C CYS A 280 5.86 6.78 -4.70
N ALA A 281 6.79 7.46 -5.39
CA ALA A 281 7.59 8.53 -4.79
C ALA A 281 6.75 9.74 -4.34
N PHE A 282 5.84 10.21 -5.20
CA PHE A 282 4.96 11.35 -4.87
C PHE A 282 3.92 10.99 -3.81
N ASP A 283 3.37 9.77 -3.84
CA ASP A 283 2.45 9.32 -2.80
C ASP A 283 3.14 9.18 -1.44
N GLN A 284 4.40 8.73 -1.42
CA GLN A 284 5.21 8.72 -0.21
C GLN A 284 5.40 10.13 0.35
N MET A 285 5.74 11.10 -0.50
CA MET A 285 5.84 12.52 -0.10
C MET A 285 4.52 13.05 0.44
N TYR A 286 3.41 12.72 -0.23
CA TYR A 286 2.07 13.09 0.19
C TYR A 286 1.77 12.55 1.59
N PHE A 287 1.95 11.25 1.82
CA PHE A 287 1.66 10.64 3.11
C PHE A 287 2.55 11.16 4.24
N GLN A 288 3.82 11.46 3.98
CA GLN A 288 4.72 12.09 4.95
C GLN A 288 4.24 13.50 5.34
N THR A 289 3.78 14.26 4.34
CA THR A 289 3.22 15.60 4.54
C THR A 289 1.89 15.53 5.30
N TYR A 290 1.01 14.59 4.95
CA TYR A 290 -0.26 14.33 5.62
C TYR A 290 -0.06 13.85 7.06
N TYR A 291 0.86 12.92 7.30
CA TYR A 291 1.21 12.45 8.65
C TYR A 291 1.67 13.61 9.53
N SER A 292 2.51 14.50 9.00
CA SER A 292 2.95 15.69 9.73
C SER A 292 1.78 16.65 10.01
N ALA A 293 0.86 16.84 9.06
CA ALA A 293 -0.36 17.61 9.29
C ALA A 293 -1.23 16.98 10.39
N LEU A 294 -1.37 15.66 10.35
CA LEU A 294 -2.19 14.87 11.25
C LEU A 294 -1.66 14.88 12.69
N VAL A 295 -0.35 14.72 12.87
CA VAL A 295 0.30 14.73 14.19
C VAL A 295 0.29 16.14 14.80
N LEU A 296 0.54 17.18 14.00
CA LEU A 296 0.63 18.55 14.51
C LEU A 296 -0.74 19.22 14.73
N TYR A 297 -1.72 18.92 13.89
CA TYR A 297 -2.99 19.66 13.83
C TYR A 297 -4.24 18.77 13.92
N GLY A 298 -4.09 17.46 14.06
CA GLY A 298 -5.20 16.51 14.16
C GLY A 298 -5.94 16.23 12.84
N ARG A 299 -6.93 15.34 12.92
CA ARG A 299 -7.70 14.83 11.75
C ARG A 299 -8.56 15.89 11.05
N ALA A 300 -8.92 16.97 11.75
CA ALA A 300 -9.73 18.05 11.21
C ALA A 300 -8.92 19.07 10.38
N CYS A 301 -7.59 18.93 10.32
CA CYS A 301 -6.74 19.84 9.58
C CYS A 301 -6.94 19.72 8.07
N GLY A 302 -7.46 20.78 7.44
CA GLY A 302 -7.69 20.83 5.99
C GLY A 302 -6.47 21.25 5.15
N ALA A 303 -5.29 21.45 5.77
CA ALA A 303 -4.10 21.91 5.06
C ALA A 303 -3.58 20.88 4.04
N VAL A 304 -3.72 19.59 4.38
CA VAL A 304 -3.44 18.45 3.51
C VAL A 304 -4.70 17.58 3.54
N PRO A 305 -5.36 17.34 2.40
CA PRO A 305 -6.56 16.49 2.36
C PRO A 305 -6.30 15.09 2.92
N SER A 306 -7.36 14.40 3.37
CA SER A 306 -7.27 13.01 3.78
C SER A 306 -6.95 12.08 2.59
N PRO A 307 -6.31 10.91 2.81
CA PRO A 307 -5.94 9.97 1.74
C PRO A 307 -7.07 9.59 0.78
N ASP A 308 -8.29 9.38 1.28
CA ASP A 308 -9.46 9.12 0.44
C ASP A 308 -9.81 10.31 -0.46
N THR A 309 -9.72 11.54 0.07
CA THR A 309 -10.00 12.76 -0.70
C THR A 309 -8.92 13.01 -1.75
N TYR A 310 -7.64 12.84 -1.39
CA TYR A 310 -6.52 12.97 -2.30
C TYR A 310 -6.61 11.98 -3.46
N LEU A 311 -6.84 10.69 -3.20
CA LEU A 311 -6.92 9.68 -4.25
C LEU A 311 -8.14 9.87 -5.14
N LYS A 312 -9.32 10.17 -4.57
CA LYS A 312 -10.51 10.51 -5.39
C LYS A 312 -10.28 11.73 -6.28
N GLU A 313 -9.46 12.68 -5.83
CA GLU A 313 -9.11 13.84 -6.65
C GLU A 313 -8.18 13.47 -7.81
N ILE A 314 -7.17 12.62 -7.58
CA ILE A 314 -6.31 12.04 -8.62
C ILE A 314 -7.16 11.34 -9.70
N GLU A 315 -8.17 10.57 -9.30
CA GLU A 315 -9.04 9.83 -10.22
C GLU A 315 -9.85 10.72 -11.18
N ARG A 316 -10.08 11.99 -10.81
CA ARG A 316 -10.77 12.95 -11.70
C ARG A 316 -10.01 13.23 -12.99
N PHE A 317 -8.72 12.89 -13.03
CA PHE A 317 -7.86 13.04 -14.21
C PHE A 317 -7.69 11.72 -14.98
N THR A 318 -8.37 10.64 -14.56
CA THR A 318 -8.37 9.33 -15.24
C THR A 318 -9.80 8.89 -15.55
N PRO A 319 -10.52 9.58 -16.45
CA PRO A 319 -11.94 9.31 -16.73
C PRO A 319 -12.22 7.88 -17.21
N GLU A 320 -11.24 7.23 -17.84
CA GLU A 320 -11.40 5.88 -18.39
C GLU A 320 -11.13 4.76 -17.38
N SER A 321 -10.56 5.09 -16.21
CA SER A 321 -10.14 4.11 -15.21
C SER A 321 -11.28 3.21 -14.72
N THR A 322 -12.50 3.73 -14.62
CA THR A 322 -13.69 2.92 -14.28
C THR A 322 -13.99 1.89 -15.35
N SER A 323 -13.99 2.28 -16.63
CA SER A 323 -14.25 1.36 -17.74
C SER A 323 -13.14 0.32 -17.91
N GLN A 324 -11.90 0.69 -17.63
CA GLN A 324 -10.75 -0.21 -17.60
C GLN A 324 -10.90 -1.25 -16.48
N LEU A 325 -11.30 -0.81 -15.29
CA LEU A 325 -11.58 -1.72 -14.19
C LEU A 325 -12.74 -2.67 -14.51
N GLU A 326 -13.84 -2.19 -15.10
CA GLU A 326 -14.94 -3.06 -15.55
C GLU A 326 -14.46 -4.10 -16.57
N ALA A 327 -13.65 -3.69 -17.55
CA ALA A 327 -13.08 -4.60 -18.54
C ALA A 327 -12.18 -5.67 -17.88
N PHE A 328 -11.34 -5.26 -16.93
CA PHE A 328 -10.52 -6.16 -16.13
C PHE A 328 -11.38 -7.16 -15.34
N LEU A 329 -12.38 -6.70 -14.59
CA LEU A 329 -13.25 -7.56 -13.79
C LEU A 329 -14.01 -8.58 -14.65
N ASN A 330 -14.58 -8.14 -15.77
CA ASN A 330 -15.29 -9.02 -16.69
C ASN A 330 -14.39 -10.02 -17.39
N ARG A 331 -13.09 -9.81 -17.39
CA ARG A 331 -12.14 -10.65 -18.11
C ARG A 331 -11.40 -11.61 -17.21
N GLU A 332 -10.81 -11.09 -16.14
CA GLU A 332 -9.95 -11.83 -15.23
C GLU A 332 -10.76 -12.52 -14.13
N LEU A 333 -11.92 -11.96 -13.75
CA LEU A 333 -12.73 -12.46 -12.63
C LEU A 333 -14.05 -13.10 -13.10
N SER A 334 -14.24 -13.28 -14.41
CA SER A 334 -15.41 -13.95 -14.97
C SER A 334 -15.59 -15.35 -14.36
N GLY A 335 -16.76 -15.60 -13.78
CA GLY A 335 -17.09 -16.86 -13.10
C GLY A 335 -16.73 -16.93 -11.61
N SER A 336 -16.07 -15.92 -11.05
CA SER A 336 -15.65 -15.89 -9.64
C SER A 336 -16.47 -14.90 -8.80
N ASN A 337 -17.77 -15.14 -8.66
CA ASN A 337 -18.69 -14.26 -7.90
C ASN A 337 -18.22 -13.99 -6.45
N ARG A 338 -17.62 -15.00 -5.81
CA ARG A 338 -17.04 -14.86 -4.46
C ARG A 338 -15.94 -13.81 -4.40
N LEU A 339 -15.02 -13.85 -5.38
CA LEU A 339 -13.90 -12.92 -5.46
C LEU A 339 -14.38 -11.51 -5.76
N VAL A 340 -15.35 -11.36 -6.68
CA VAL A 340 -15.98 -10.06 -6.93
C VAL A 340 -16.60 -9.48 -5.66
N ARG A 341 -17.27 -10.32 -4.86
CA ARG A 341 -17.86 -9.91 -3.57
C ARG A 341 -16.79 -9.51 -2.54
N SER A 342 -15.66 -10.20 -2.47
CA SER A 342 -14.59 -9.89 -1.50
C SER A 342 -13.92 -8.54 -1.77
N LEU A 343 -13.93 -8.04 -3.01
CA LEU A 343 -13.46 -6.70 -3.35
C LEU A 343 -14.35 -5.58 -2.80
N ALA A 344 -15.59 -5.93 -2.39
CA ALA A 344 -16.60 -5.00 -1.88
C ALA A 344 -16.79 -3.75 -2.77
N LEU A 345 -16.67 -3.93 -4.09
CA LEU A 345 -16.85 -2.87 -5.07
C LEU A 345 -18.35 -2.54 -5.21
N PRO A 346 -18.72 -1.27 -5.46
CA PRO A 346 -20.11 -0.89 -5.69
C PRO A 346 -20.52 -1.34 -7.10
N VAL A 347 -20.97 -2.59 -7.23
CA VAL A 347 -21.44 -3.19 -8.49
C VAL A 347 -22.96 -3.05 -8.58
N ALA A 348 -23.48 -2.75 -9.77
CA ALA A 348 -24.93 -2.74 -10.02
C ALA A 348 -25.45 -4.19 -9.97
N THR A 349 -26.31 -4.49 -9.00
CA THR A 349 -26.86 -5.86 -8.84
C THR A 349 -28.25 -6.02 -9.46
N SER A 350 -28.92 -4.90 -9.74
CA SER A 350 -30.23 -4.84 -10.36
C SER A 350 -30.19 -4.15 -11.72
N THR A 351 -31.17 -4.47 -12.56
CA THR A 351 -31.44 -3.77 -13.82
C THR A 351 -32.47 -2.64 -13.66
N SER A 352 -33.14 -2.56 -12.50
CA SER A 352 -34.12 -1.52 -12.18
C SER A 352 -33.42 -0.19 -11.90
N GLN A 353 -33.84 0.88 -12.59
CA GLN A 353 -33.25 2.22 -12.41
C GLN A 353 -33.45 2.77 -10.99
N ASP A 354 -34.60 2.51 -10.37
CA ASP A 354 -34.89 2.95 -9.00
C ASP A 354 -33.99 2.24 -7.98
N GLU A 355 -33.72 0.96 -8.21
CA GLU A 355 -32.85 0.17 -7.33
C GLU A 355 -31.39 0.58 -7.49
N ILE A 356 -30.92 0.75 -8.74
CA ILE A 356 -29.60 1.29 -9.05
C ILE A 356 -29.41 2.67 -8.40
N ALA A 357 -30.42 3.55 -8.42
CA ALA A 357 -30.34 4.86 -7.77
C ALA A 357 -30.17 4.76 -6.24
N ARG A 358 -30.87 3.81 -5.60
CA ARG A 358 -30.70 3.54 -4.16
C ARG A 358 -29.34 2.92 -3.84
N GLU A 359 -28.87 1.98 -4.65
CA GLU A 359 -27.54 1.38 -4.51
C GLU A 359 -26.43 2.44 -4.64
N ARG A 360 -26.56 3.38 -5.59
CA ARG A 360 -25.63 4.52 -5.72
C ARG A 360 -25.59 5.38 -4.47
N LEU A 361 -26.74 5.69 -3.89
CA LEU A 361 -26.80 6.50 -2.67
C LEU A 361 -26.13 5.78 -1.50
N ARG A 362 -26.37 4.47 -1.36
CA ARG A 362 -25.71 3.64 -0.33
C ARG A 362 -24.19 3.60 -0.55
N ALA A 363 -23.74 3.41 -1.79
CA ALA A 363 -22.32 3.41 -2.12
C ALA A 363 -21.66 4.76 -1.80
N GLN A 364 -22.31 5.88 -2.14
CA GLN A 364 -21.82 7.23 -1.80
C GLN A 364 -21.71 7.43 -0.28
N GLN A 365 -22.72 6.99 0.49
CA GLN A 365 -22.72 7.09 1.95
C GLN A 365 -21.57 6.26 2.55
N GLN A 366 -21.43 5.01 2.12
CA GLN A 366 -20.37 4.11 2.56
C GLN A 366 -18.97 4.67 2.27
N GLU A 367 -18.79 5.32 1.11
CA GLU A 367 -17.53 5.93 0.71
C GLU A 367 -17.12 7.12 1.58
N GLY A 368 -18.09 7.77 2.25
CA GLY A 368 -17.85 8.83 3.23
C GLY A 368 -17.63 8.31 4.65
N GLU A 369 -18.33 7.24 5.03
CA GLU A 369 -18.29 6.67 6.39
C GLU A 369 -17.08 5.75 6.62
N ASN A 370 -16.57 5.11 5.57
CA ASN A 370 -15.44 4.18 5.60
C ASN A 370 -14.31 4.58 4.61
N PRO A 371 -13.48 5.57 4.97
CA PRO A 371 -12.38 6.03 4.13
C PRO A 371 -11.39 4.94 3.71
N LEU A 372 -11.08 3.97 4.58
CA LEU A 372 -10.13 2.90 4.28
C LEU A 372 -10.60 2.03 3.10
N LEU A 373 -11.90 1.74 3.01
CA LEU A 373 -12.47 1.02 1.87
C LEU A 373 -12.45 1.85 0.59
N ALA A 374 -12.74 3.15 0.68
CA ALA A 374 -12.64 4.06 -0.46
C ALA A 374 -11.21 4.15 -1.02
N ILE A 375 -10.21 4.22 -0.12
CA ILE A 375 -8.78 4.18 -0.49
C ILE A 375 -8.44 2.85 -1.18
N TYR A 376 -8.94 1.73 -0.66
CA TYR A 376 -8.75 0.42 -1.29
C TYR A 376 -9.28 0.38 -2.72
N HIS A 377 -10.51 0.84 -2.94
CA HIS A 377 -11.11 0.88 -4.28
C HIS A 377 -10.30 1.75 -5.24
N ALA A 378 -9.87 2.94 -4.79
CA ALA A 378 -9.07 3.85 -5.62
C ALA A 378 -7.71 3.24 -5.98
N ARG A 379 -7.02 2.65 -5.01
CA ARG A 379 -5.72 1.99 -5.22
C ARG A 379 -5.83 0.76 -6.11
N PHE A 380 -6.88 -0.03 -5.97
CA PHE A 380 -7.11 -1.20 -6.82
C PHE A 380 -7.36 -0.78 -8.28
N ARG A 381 -8.23 0.21 -8.49
CA ARG A 381 -8.52 0.79 -9.81
C ARG A 381 -7.26 1.36 -10.46
N GLU A 382 -6.48 2.11 -9.70
CA GLU A 382 -5.23 2.66 -10.20
C GLU A 382 -4.18 1.59 -10.49
N GLY A 383 -4.09 0.55 -9.66
CA GLY A 383 -3.23 -0.60 -9.90
C GLY A 383 -3.56 -1.30 -11.23
N VAL A 384 -4.83 -1.50 -11.55
CA VAL A 384 -5.28 -2.01 -12.85
C VAL A 384 -4.83 -1.07 -13.98
N ARG A 385 -5.04 0.24 -13.85
CA ARG A 385 -4.59 1.22 -14.85
C ARG A 385 -3.07 1.20 -15.06
N LEU A 386 -2.29 1.10 -13.99
CA LEU A 386 -0.84 1.23 -14.04
C LEU A 386 -0.13 -0.06 -14.46
N PHE A 387 -0.64 -1.22 -14.03
CA PHE A 387 0.00 -2.51 -14.31
C PHE A 387 -0.71 -3.26 -15.44
N TYR A 388 -2.01 -3.50 -15.31
CA TYR A 388 -2.75 -4.30 -16.29
C TYR A 388 -2.90 -3.58 -17.64
N GLU A 389 -3.31 -2.31 -17.61
CA GLU A 389 -3.53 -1.52 -18.83
C GLU A 389 -2.25 -1.03 -19.51
N GLU A 390 -1.12 -1.01 -18.80
CA GLU A 390 0.21 -0.78 -19.41
C GLU A 390 0.93 -2.10 -19.74
N GLY A 391 0.49 -3.23 -19.18
CA GLY A 391 1.07 -4.56 -19.42
C GLY A 391 2.38 -4.79 -18.67
N VAL A 392 2.56 -4.13 -17.52
CA VAL A 392 3.74 -4.27 -16.66
C VAL A 392 3.59 -5.53 -15.80
N GLY A 393 4.62 -6.37 -15.72
CA GLY A 393 4.57 -7.64 -14.98
C GLY A 393 3.97 -8.80 -15.76
N MET A 394 3.80 -8.67 -17.08
CA MET A 394 3.27 -9.70 -17.99
C MET A 394 4.35 -10.30 -18.90
N ASP A 395 5.62 -9.95 -18.68
CA ASP A 395 6.76 -10.38 -19.50
C ASP A 395 7.60 -11.45 -18.78
N GLY A 396 7.01 -12.14 -17.79
CA GLY A 396 7.62 -13.24 -17.03
C GLY A 396 8.43 -12.78 -15.82
N GLU A 397 8.30 -11.51 -15.40
CA GLU A 397 9.04 -10.95 -14.26
C GLU A 397 8.74 -11.71 -12.98
N MET A 398 7.50 -12.15 -12.81
CA MET A 398 7.09 -12.90 -11.63
C MET A 398 7.54 -14.37 -11.67
N ASP A 399 7.47 -15.03 -12.82
CA ASP A 399 8.02 -16.38 -13.02
C ASP A 399 9.53 -16.42 -12.76
N ALA A 400 10.25 -15.36 -13.15
CA ALA A 400 11.67 -15.20 -12.88
C ALA A 400 11.99 -15.10 -11.38
N VAL A 401 11.13 -14.42 -10.59
CA VAL A 401 11.29 -14.32 -9.13
C VAL A 401 11.09 -15.70 -8.47
N LEU A 402 10.10 -16.47 -8.92
CA LEU A 402 9.81 -17.79 -8.35
C LEU A 402 10.83 -18.86 -8.76
N SER A 403 11.44 -18.71 -9.94
CA SER A 403 12.47 -19.61 -10.46
C SER A 403 13.87 -19.29 -9.93
N ALA A 404 14.05 -18.14 -9.27
CA ALA A 404 15.34 -17.75 -8.71
C ALA A 404 15.74 -18.71 -7.57
N PRO A 405 17.00 -19.21 -7.54
CA PRO A 405 17.45 -20.08 -6.46
C PRO A 405 17.32 -19.35 -5.11
N LYS A 406 16.79 -20.04 -4.09
CA LYS A 406 16.57 -19.50 -2.71
C LYS A 406 17.85 -18.94 -2.02
N ASN A 407 19.02 -19.07 -2.65
CA ASN A 407 20.32 -18.55 -2.22
C ASN A 407 21.01 -17.59 -3.21
N SER A 408 20.35 -17.14 -4.27
CA SER A 408 20.88 -16.06 -5.10
C SER A 408 20.35 -14.73 -4.61
N ASP A 409 21.17 -14.00 -3.86
CA ASP A 409 21.15 -12.54 -3.90
C ASP A 409 21.09 -12.15 -5.39
N LEU A 410 20.00 -11.51 -5.80
CA LEU A 410 19.80 -11.05 -7.16
C LEU A 410 21.06 -10.31 -7.63
N VAL A 411 21.58 -10.75 -8.78
CA VAL A 411 22.75 -10.17 -9.43
C VAL A 411 22.40 -8.75 -9.86
N VAL A 412 22.67 -7.80 -8.97
CA VAL A 412 22.88 -6.40 -9.31
C VAL A 412 24.07 -6.35 -10.25
N SER A 413 23.85 -5.87 -11.48
CA SER A 413 24.93 -5.59 -12.43
C SER A 413 25.93 -4.63 -11.79
N LYS A 414 27.19 -5.06 -11.72
CA LYS A 414 28.28 -4.35 -11.05
C LYS A 414 28.60 -3.03 -11.76
N SER A 415 28.39 -1.88 -11.10
CA SER A 415 29.40 -0.81 -11.09
C SER A 415 29.36 0.06 -9.83
N SER A 416 30.53 0.17 -9.20
CA SER A 416 30.94 1.03 -8.07
C SER A 416 30.46 0.67 -6.64
N LYS A 417 31.44 0.32 -5.81
CA LYS A 417 31.35 -0.17 -4.43
C LYS A 417 30.88 0.91 -3.44
N LYS A 418 29.77 0.66 -2.73
CA LYS A 418 29.63 0.82 -1.26
C LYS A 418 28.64 -0.25 -0.77
N LYS A 419 29.02 -0.98 0.29
CA LYS A 419 28.28 -2.13 0.84
C LYS A 419 26.84 -1.70 1.24
N PRO A 420 25.78 -2.42 0.83
CA PRO A 420 24.45 -2.22 1.38
C PRO A 420 24.39 -2.80 2.79
N GLN A 421 23.95 -1.98 3.75
CA GLN A 421 23.73 -2.42 5.13
C GLN A 421 22.44 -3.24 5.22
N LYS A 422 22.53 -4.40 5.87
CA LYS A 422 21.44 -5.30 6.24
C LYS A 422 20.35 -4.53 7.02
N LYS A 423 19.12 -4.47 6.50
CA LYS A 423 17.95 -3.93 7.19
C LYS A 423 17.31 -5.03 8.05
N HIS A 424 17.65 -5.05 9.33
CA HIS A 424 17.00 -5.88 10.33
C HIS A 424 15.89 -5.08 11.04
N TYR A 425 14.67 -5.60 11.01
CA TYR A 425 13.69 -5.41 12.08
C TYR A 425 14.36 -5.90 13.38
N ARG A 426 14.68 -4.98 14.30
CA ARG A 426 15.56 -5.25 15.45
C ARG A 426 14.80 -6.00 16.54
N ARG A 427 14.86 -7.33 16.47
CA ARG A 427 14.68 -8.24 17.61
C ARG A 427 15.73 -7.92 18.67
N GLU A 428 15.31 -7.54 19.87
CA GLU A 428 16.21 -7.52 21.02
C GLU A 428 16.72 -8.94 21.30
N LYS A 429 18.04 -9.07 21.43
CA LYS A 429 18.65 -10.22 22.07
C LYS A 429 19.87 -9.75 22.86
N LYS A 430 19.85 -9.92 24.17
CA LYS A 430 21.08 -10.18 24.92
C LYS A 430 20.85 -11.19 26.05
N ASN A 431 21.57 -12.30 25.89
CA ASN A 431 22.17 -13.21 26.86
C ASN A 431 21.30 -14.09 27.77
N GLY A 432 21.47 -15.40 27.57
CA GLY A 432 21.25 -16.48 28.54
C GLY A 432 21.30 -17.82 27.84
N ARG A 433 22.35 -18.61 28.08
CA ARG A 433 22.57 -19.96 27.51
C ARG A 433 21.44 -20.92 27.89
N GLY A 434 21.02 -21.75 26.95
CA GLY A 434 20.14 -22.90 27.16
C GLY A 434 19.65 -23.46 25.82
N GLU A 435 20.12 -24.65 25.45
CA GLU A 435 19.69 -25.43 24.29
C GLU A 435 18.20 -25.81 24.39
N ALA A 436 17.47 -25.69 23.27
CA ALA A 436 16.41 -26.61 22.84
C ALA A 436 15.84 -26.13 21.50
N ASP A 437 15.65 -27.09 20.59
CA ASP A 437 15.10 -26.95 19.25
C ASP A 437 13.74 -26.24 19.19
N GLY A 438 13.58 -25.39 18.18
CA GLY A 438 12.33 -24.71 17.87
C GLY A 438 12.51 -23.86 16.62
N ALA A 439 12.11 -24.40 15.48
CA ALA A 439 12.14 -23.73 14.18
C ALA A 439 11.32 -22.42 14.24
N SER A 440 12.01 -21.30 14.43
CA SER A 440 11.46 -19.96 14.36
C SER A 440 11.07 -19.68 12.91
N SER A 441 9.79 -19.84 12.58
CA SER A 441 9.19 -19.39 11.32
C SER A 441 9.55 -17.91 11.09
N MET A 442 10.45 -17.65 10.15
CA MET A 442 10.66 -16.30 9.62
C MET A 442 9.51 -16.03 8.66
N LEU A 443 8.76 -14.95 8.91
CA LEU A 443 7.70 -14.46 8.03
C LEU A 443 8.28 -14.32 6.61
N VAL A 444 7.75 -15.10 5.66
CA VAL A 444 8.21 -15.08 4.27
C VAL A 444 7.33 -14.07 3.55
N GLU A 445 7.90 -12.91 3.21
CA GLU A 445 7.25 -11.91 2.37
C GLU A 445 6.77 -12.56 1.06
N MET A 446 5.56 -12.22 0.61
CA MET A 446 5.01 -12.78 -0.63
C MET A 446 5.97 -12.48 -1.79
N PRO A 447 6.38 -13.50 -2.58
CA PRO A 447 7.24 -13.28 -3.73
C PRO A 447 6.65 -12.23 -4.67
N SER A 448 7.47 -11.23 -5.02
CA SER A 448 7.08 -10.16 -5.93
C SER A 448 8.31 -9.59 -6.62
N TYR A 449 8.17 -9.21 -7.90
CA TYR A 449 9.20 -8.39 -8.53
C TYR A 449 9.23 -6.99 -7.90
N PRO A 450 10.39 -6.29 -7.91
CA PRO A 450 10.62 -5.12 -7.06
C PRO A 450 9.60 -3.98 -7.23
N LEU A 451 9.21 -3.66 -8.46
CA LEU A 451 8.30 -2.56 -8.73
C LEU A 451 6.88 -2.83 -8.19
N LEU A 452 6.39 -4.06 -8.31
CA LEU A 452 5.10 -4.45 -7.74
C LEU A 452 5.16 -4.48 -6.20
N ALA A 453 6.28 -4.93 -5.63
CA ALA A 453 6.47 -4.88 -4.17
C ALA A 453 6.42 -3.44 -3.66
N GLU A 454 7.11 -2.53 -4.34
CA GLU A 454 7.09 -1.09 -4.01
C GLU A 454 5.67 -0.52 -4.09
N TRP A 455 4.92 -0.79 -5.17
CA TRP A 455 3.55 -0.33 -5.33
C TRP A 455 2.62 -0.86 -4.23
N ARG A 456 2.68 -2.17 -3.95
CA ARG A 456 1.86 -2.81 -2.91
C ARG A 456 2.14 -2.23 -1.53
N ASN A 457 3.41 -2.04 -1.19
CA ASN A 457 3.82 -1.46 0.09
C ASN A 457 3.36 0.01 0.18
N ASN A 458 3.47 0.78 -0.90
CA ASN A 458 2.96 2.16 -0.95
C ASN A 458 1.44 2.24 -0.74
N CYS A 459 0.67 1.28 -1.27
CA CYS A 459 -0.77 1.22 -1.08
C CYS A 459 -1.16 0.79 0.34
N ARG A 460 -0.42 -0.15 0.93
CA ARG A 460 -0.77 -0.81 2.20
C ARG A 460 -0.25 -0.08 3.42
N ASP A 461 1.06 0.19 3.48
CA ASP A 461 1.75 0.47 4.75
C ASP A 461 1.23 1.73 5.43
N TRP A 462 1.08 2.82 4.67
CA TRP A 462 0.50 4.05 5.22
C TRP A 462 -0.94 3.85 5.69
N CYS A 463 -1.75 3.11 4.93
CA CYS A 463 -3.13 2.84 5.30
C CYS A 463 -3.21 2.03 6.59
N CYS A 464 -2.35 1.03 6.77
CA CYS A 464 -2.28 0.26 8.01
C CYS A 464 -1.92 1.12 9.22
N HIS A 465 -0.91 2.00 9.08
CA HIS A 465 -0.48 2.85 10.19
C HIS A 465 -1.49 3.98 10.51
N LEU A 466 -2.13 4.57 9.50
CA LEU A 466 -3.07 5.69 9.68
C LEU A 466 -4.49 5.26 10.11
N TYR A 467 -4.89 4.03 9.76
CA TYR A 467 -6.22 3.46 9.96
C TYR A 467 -6.13 2.10 10.69
N ALA A 468 -6.16 1.00 9.94
CA ALA A 468 -6.14 -0.37 10.45
C ALA A 468 -5.49 -1.33 9.44
N TYR A 469 -5.01 -2.48 9.93
CA TYR A 469 -4.31 -3.47 9.10
C TYR A 469 -5.22 -4.22 8.11
N ALA A 470 -6.48 -4.44 8.46
CA ALA A 470 -7.49 -5.02 7.59
C ALA A 470 -8.56 -3.99 7.24
N THR A 471 -9.08 -4.07 6.02
CA THR A 471 -10.08 -3.14 5.51
C THR A 471 -11.49 -3.61 5.86
N PRO A 472 -12.25 -2.87 6.69
CA PRO A 472 -13.62 -3.21 7.02
C PRO A 472 -14.55 -3.06 5.80
N THR A 473 -15.50 -3.97 5.68
CA THR A 473 -16.63 -3.88 4.74
C THR A 473 -17.92 -3.69 5.51
N GLN A 474 -18.96 -3.18 4.84
CA GLN A 474 -20.28 -3.10 5.47
C GLN A 474 -20.78 -4.48 5.91
N GLU A 475 -20.59 -5.50 5.07
CA GLU A 475 -20.95 -6.89 5.41
C GLU A 475 -20.25 -7.38 6.69
N ALA A 476 -18.97 -7.07 6.87
CA ALA A 476 -18.24 -7.43 8.08
C ALA A 476 -18.74 -6.67 9.31
N LEU A 477 -18.97 -5.35 9.19
CA LEU A 477 -19.50 -4.52 10.28
C LEU A 477 -20.91 -4.97 10.70
N ASP A 478 -21.79 -5.24 9.73
CA ASP A 478 -23.15 -5.76 9.97
C ASP A 478 -23.10 -7.13 10.66
N MET A 479 -22.13 -7.97 10.32
CA MET A 479 -21.93 -9.24 11.00
C MET A 479 -21.50 -9.05 12.44
N MET A 480 -20.49 -8.22 12.67
CA MET A 480 -20.00 -7.92 14.01
C MET A 480 -21.11 -7.31 14.88
N ALA A 481 -21.92 -6.40 14.35
CA ALA A 481 -23.02 -5.76 15.06
C ALA A 481 -24.01 -6.75 15.70
N LYS A 482 -24.22 -7.94 15.08
CA LYS A 482 -25.09 -9.00 15.62
C LYS A 482 -24.54 -9.64 16.91
N HIS A 483 -23.26 -9.44 17.19
CA HIS A 483 -22.56 -9.98 18.35
C HIS A 483 -22.22 -8.90 19.38
N ALA A 484 -22.85 -7.72 19.30
CA ALA A 484 -22.76 -6.72 20.36
C ALA A 484 -23.29 -7.26 21.71
N PRO A 485 -22.74 -6.81 22.85
CA PRO A 485 -21.68 -5.81 22.99
C PRO A 485 -20.28 -6.38 22.73
N ILE A 486 -19.36 -5.56 22.19
CA ILE A 486 -18.02 -5.96 21.74
C ILE A 486 -16.92 -5.31 22.60
N ILE A 487 -15.82 -6.04 22.81
CA ILE A 487 -14.54 -5.52 23.29
C ILE A 487 -13.44 -5.80 22.26
N GLU A 488 -12.78 -4.76 21.77
CA GLU A 488 -11.60 -4.85 20.90
C GLU A 488 -10.32 -4.78 21.74
N VAL A 489 -9.47 -5.81 21.66
CA VAL A 489 -8.15 -5.83 22.30
C VAL A 489 -7.06 -5.71 21.23
N GLY A 490 -6.13 -4.77 21.42
CA GLY A 490 -5.13 -4.43 20.41
C GLY A 490 -5.71 -3.50 19.33
N ALA A 491 -6.57 -2.57 19.73
CA ALA A 491 -7.36 -1.75 18.82
C ALA A 491 -6.54 -0.73 17.99
N GLY A 492 -5.29 -0.48 18.35
CA GLY A 492 -4.44 0.51 17.68
C GLY A 492 -5.09 1.90 17.68
N THR A 493 -5.45 2.40 16.50
CA THR A 493 -6.14 3.70 16.35
C THR A 493 -7.63 3.67 16.71
N GLY A 494 -8.20 2.48 16.98
CA GLY A 494 -9.63 2.29 17.23
C GLY A 494 -10.50 2.41 15.97
N TYR A 495 -9.93 2.26 14.76
CA TYR A 495 -10.67 2.49 13.51
C TYR A 495 -11.93 1.60 13.37
N TRP A 496 -11.80 0.29 13.62
CA TRP A 496 -12.94 -0.66 13.57
C TRP A 496 -13.99 -0.33 14.63
N SER A 497 -13.59 -0.16 15.90
CA SER A 497 -14.51 0.27 16.96
C SER A 497 -15.19 1.60 16.65
N SER A 498 -14.50 2.56 16.03
CA SER A 498 -15.10 3.84 15.64
C SER A 498 -16.20 3.69 14.59
N LEU A 499 -16.07 2.73 13.66
CA LEU A 499 -17.08 2.43 12.65
C LEU A 499 -18.31 1.78 13.28
N LEU A 500 -18.11 0.83 14.21
CA LEU A 500 -19.17 0.18 14.96
C LEU A 500 -19.94 1.20 15.84
N GLN A 501 -19.23 2.05 16.58
CA GLN A 501 -19.83 3.08 17.43
C GLN A 501 -20.65 4.10 16.61
N ARG A 502 -20.18 4.49 15.41
CA ARG A 502 -20.97 5.35 14.50
C ARG A 502 -22.24 4.69 13.99
N ALA A 503 -22.32 3.36 14.01
CA ALA A 503 -23.50 2.58 13.69
C ALA A 503 -24.31 2.18 14.96
N ASP A 504 -24.13 2.91 16.07
CA ASP A 504 -24.79 2.68 17.36
C ASP A 504 -24.57 1.28 17.95
N VAL A 505 -23.46 0.62 17.59
CA VAL A 505 -23.05 -0.67 18.17
C VAL A 505 -22.23 -0.41 19.45
N ASP A 506 -22.60 -1.08 20.55
CA ASP A 506 -21.83 -1.05 21.80
C ASP A 506 -20.49 -1.77 21.60
N ALA A 507 -19.43 -0.99 21.38
CA ALA A 507 -18.06 -1.46 21.23
C ALA A 507 -17.11 -0.60 22.08
N VAL A 508 -16.24 -1.25 22.85
CA VAL A 508 -15.15 -0.60 23.61
C VAL A 508 -13.80 -1.06 23.08
N ALA A 509 -12.83 -0.15 23.04
CA ALA A 509 -11.53 -0.38 22.43
C ALA A 509 -10.40 -0.24 23.47
N TYR A 510 -9.49 -1.21 23.50
CA TYR A 510 -8.30 -1.19 24.33
C TYR A 510 -7.04 -1.48 23.52
N ASP A 511 -5.97 -0.75 23.82
CA ASP A 511 -4.64 -1.00 23.28
C ASP A 511 -3.58 -0.82 24.38
N LYS A 512 -2.49 -1.60 24.33
CA LYS A 512 -1.39 -1.51 25.31
C LYS A 512 -0.72 -0.13 25.29
N ALA A 513 -0.63 0.49 24.12
CA ALA A 513 -0.04 1.79 23.89
C ALA A 513 -0.92 2.61 22.93
N PRO A 514 -2.06 3.13 23.38
CA PRO A 514 -2.96 3.89 22.53
C PRO A 514 -2.22 5.07 21.86
N PRO A 515 -2.38 5.31 20.54
CA PRO A 515 -1.63 6.33 19.79
C PRO A 515 -1.80 7.78 20.31
N SER A 516 -2.82 8.04 21.12
CA SER A 516 -3.15 9.34 21.71
C SER A 516 -2.92 9.42 23.22
N ALA A 517 -2.34 8.40 23.87
CA ALA A 517 -1.96 8.52 25.28
C ALA A 517 -0.79 9.51 25.43
N GLU A 518 -0.73 10.29 26.53
CA GLU A 518 0.29 11.32 26.80
C GLU A 518 1.73 10.77 27.01
N GLY A 519 2.07 9.63 26.40
CA GLY A 519 3.39 9.04 26.42
C GLY A 519 4.35 9.72 25.43
N VAL A 520 5.61 9.87 25.84
CA VAL A 520 6.72 10.32 24.98
C VAL A 520 7.02 9.30 23.86
N GLU A 521 6.62 8.05 24.04
CA GLU A 521 6.74 6.98 23.06
C GLU A 521 5.39 6.73 22.37
N GLY A 522 5.30 7.03 21.07
CA GLY A 522 4.14 6.70 20.26
C GLY A 522 3.93 5.19 20.08
N ASN A 523 2.75 4.81 19.57
CA ASN A 523 2.42 3.40 19.30
C ASN A 523 3.41 2.79 18.28
N ALA A 524 3.87 1.56 18.52
CA ALA A 524 4.88 0.92 17.69
C ALA A 524 4.44 0.70 16.23
N TYR A 525 3.14 0.56 16.00
CA TYR A 525 2.54 0.39 14.68
C TYR A 525 2.00 1.72 14.15
N HIS A 526 1.29 2.50 14.97
CA HIS A 526 0.55 3.67 14.50
C HIS A 526 1.28 5.02 14.71
N GLY A 527 2.39 5.02 15.45
CA GLY A 527 3.10 6.23 15.82
C GLY A 527 2.27 7.16 16.71
N HIS A 528 2.30 8.46 16.41
CA HIS A 528 1.61 9.50 17.18
C HIS A 528 0.32 9.99 16.51
N VAL A 529 -0.30 9.17 15.65
CA VAL A 529 -1.56 9.57 15.01
C VAL A 529 -2.68 9.64 16.05
N PRO A 530 -3.60 10.61 15.97
CA PRO A 530 -4.76 10.63 16.84
C PRO A 530 -5.68 9.43 16.58
N ALA A 531 -6.23 8.85 17.64
CA ALA A 531 -7.23 7.79 17.57
C ALA A 531 -8.53 8.27 16.88
N PHE A 532 -9.34 7.33 16.39
CA PHE A 532 -10.66 7.60 15.80
C PHE A 532 -11.79 7.62 16.81
N CYS A 533 -11.59 6.96 17.96
CA CYS A 533 -12.50 6.94 19.09
C CYS A 533 -11.68 6.87 20.39
N SER A 534 -12.36 6.81 21.54
CA SER A 534 -11.69 6.58 22.81
C SER A 534 -11.11 5.16 22.85
N VAL A 535 -9.79 5.07 23.02
CA VAL A 535 -9.07 3.80 23.18
C VAL A 535 -8.44 3.77 24.57
N GLY A 536 -8.95 2.90 25.43
CA GLY A 536 -8.43 2.70 26.77
C GLY A 536 -7.04 2.06 26.75
N ARG A 537 -6.21 2.39 27.73
CA ARG A 537 -4.92 1.72 27.90
C ARG A 537 -5.13 0.36 28.57
N GLY A 538 -4.80 -0.72 27.88
CA GLY A 538 -4.93 -2.09 28.41
C GLY A 538 -4.65 -3.17 27.37
N GLY A 539 -4.27 -4.35 27.83
CA GLY A 539 -4.08 -5.56 27.05
C GLY A 539 -5.09 -6.65 27.42
N PRO A 540 -4.76 -7.95 27.22
CA PRO A 540 -5.67 -9.07 27.50
C PRO A 540 -6.25 -9.10 28.92
N GLU A 541 -5.58 -8.52 29.90
CA GLU A 541 -6.02 -8.45 31.30
C GLU A 541 -7.37 -7.75 31.49
N VAL A 542 -7.76 -6.85 30.60
CA VAL A 542 -9.07 -6.17 30.66
C VAL A 542 -10.24 -7.16 30.55
N LEU A 543 -10.03 -8.31 29.89
CA LEU A 543 -11.04 -9.35 29.72
C LEU A 543 -11.40 -10.07 31.03
N SER A 544 -10.61 -9.89 32.08
CA SER A 544 -10.89 -10.45 33.42
C SER A 544 -11.72 -9.51 34.30
N GLN A 545 -11.99 -8.29 33.85
CA GLN A 545 -12.78 -7.31 34.60
C GLN A 545 -14.28 -7.64 34.51
N GLU A 546 -15.03 -7.39 35.59
CA GLU A 546 -16.46 -7.75 35.68
C GLU A 546 -17.33 -7.02 34.65
N ASP A 547 -17.00 -5.77 34.33
CA ASP A 547 -17.68 -4.93 33.33
C ASP A 547 -17.44 -5.42 31.89
N MET A 548 -16.44 -6.29 31.68
CA MET A 548 -16.11 -6.88 30.38
C MET A 548 -16.66 -8.31 30.21
N ALA A 549 -17.10 -8.97 31.28
CA ALA A 549 -17.50 -10.38 31.26
C ALA A 549 -18.68 -10.70 30.31
N GLY A 550 -19.57 -9.73 30.06
CA GLY A 550 -20.71 -9.87 29.15
C GLY A 550 -20.46 -9.50 27.69
N ARG A 551 -19.23 -9.11 27.32
CA ARG A 551 -18.88 -8.66 25.96
C ARG A 551 -18.28 -9.80 25.14
N ASN A 552 -18.45 -9.74 23.82
CA ASN A 552 -17.78 -10.62 22.87
C ASN A 552 -16.44 -10.02 22.43
N LEU A 553 -15.44 -10.89 22.23
CA LEU A 553 -14.07 -10.45 21.95
C LEU A 553 -13.90 -10.18 20.46
N PHE A 554 -13.28 -9.05 20.13
CA PHE A 554 -12.78 -8.74 18.79
C PHE A 554 -11.25 -8.62 18.78
N LEU A 555 -10.62 -9.33 17.86
CA LEU A 555 -9.18 -9.28 17.57
C LEU A 555 -8.97 -9.00 16.08
N CYS A 556 -8.37 -7.86 15.73
CA CYS A 556 -7.98 -7.53 14.36
C CYS A 556 -6.47 -7.47 14.24
N TYR A 557 -5.91 -8.26 13.32
CA TYR A 557 -4.47 -8.34 13.07
C TYR A 557 -3.68 -8.52 14.39
N PRO A 558 -3.94 -9.58 15.17
CA PRO A 558 -3.15 -9.84 16.36
C PRO A 558 -1.65 -9.89 15.99
N PRO A 559 -0.76 -9.20 16.74
CA PRO A 559 0.65 -9.12 16.38
C PRO A 559 1.31 -10.51 16.27
N PRO A 560 2.06 -10.79 15.19
CA PRO A 560 2.66 -12.12 14.99
C PRO A 560 3.73 -12.41 16.06
N GLY A 561 3.63 -13.59 16.67
CA GLY A 561 4.55 -14.07 17.70
C GLY A 561 4.41 -13.40 19.09
N ASP A 562 3.45 -12.48 19.26
CA ASP A 562 3.12 -11.90 20.56
C ASP A 562 2.11 -12.77 21.32
N ALA A 563 2.18 -12.79 22.65
CA ALA A 563 1.28 -13.58 23.49
C ALA A 563 -0.11 -12.94 23.66
N MET A 564 -0.34 -11.73 23.14
CA MET A 564 -1.61 -10.99 23.25
C MET A 564 -2.80 -11.87 22.85
N ALA A 565 -2.79 -12.43 21.63
CA ALA A 565 -3.93 -13.15 21.08
C ALA A 565 -4.27 -14.41 21.89
N VAL A 566 -3.27 -15.26 22.17
CA VAL A 566 -3.47 -16.48 22.97
C VAL A 566 -3.94 -16.16 24.39
N ARG A 567 -3.39 -15.12 25.03
CA ARG A 567 -3.85 -14.67 26.35
C ARG A 567 -5.27 -14.14 26.32
N SER A 568 -5.66 -13.41 25.28
CA SER A 568 -7.03 -12.94 25.12
C SER A 568 -8.00 -14.11 25.10
N ILE A 569 -7.71 -15.18 24.35
CA ILE A 569 -8.54 -16.40 24.34
C ILE A 569 -8.57 -17.09 25.72
N GLN A 570 -7.45 -17.09 26.44
CA GLN A 570 -7.35 -17.72 27.75
C GLN A 570 -8.19 -17.01 28.82
N LEU A 571 -8.20 -15.67 28.81
CA LEU A 571 -8.92 -14.83 29.77
C LEU A 571 -10.36 -14.53 29.37
N PHE A 572 -10.70 -14.67 28.09
CA PHE A 572 -12.02 -14.38 27.56
C PHE A 572 -13.10 -15.29 28.17
N GLN A 573 -14.10 -14.67 28.79
CA GLN A 573 -15.22 -15.34 29.48
C GLN A 573 -16.50 -15.42 28.64
N GLY A 574 -16.65 -14.59 27.61
CA GLY A 574 -17.85 -14.57 26.75
C GLY A 574 -17.93 -15.73 25.76
N ASP A 575 -18.90 -15.68 24.84
CA ASP A 575 -19.23 -16.83 23.97
C ASP A 575 -18.71 -16.72 22.55
N VAL A 576 -18.52 -15.50 22.03
CA VAL A 576 -18.14 -15.27 20.63
C VAL A 576 -16.81 -14.53 20.52
N VAL A 577 -15.93 -15.06 19.67
CA VAL A 577 -14.70 -14.39 19.23
C VAL A 577 -14.83 -14.00 17.76
N LEU A 578 -14.73 -12.70 17.51
CA LEU A 578 -14.60 -12.11 16.19
C LEU A 578 -13.10 -11.96 15.92
N HIS A 579 -12.59 -12.62 14.89
CA HIS A 579 -11.17 -12.57 14.53
C HIS A 579 -11.00 -12.13 13.08
N VAL A 580 -10.21 -11.08 12.86
CA VAL A 580 -9.77 -10.63 11.54
C VAL A 580 -8.28 -10.88 11.39
N GLY A 581 -7.91 -11.78 10.49
CA GLY A 581 -6.51 -12.16 10.29
C GLY A 581 -6.31 -13.19 9.18
N GLU A 582 -5.05 -13.59 8.98
CA GLU A 582 -4.60 -14.62 8.05
C GLU A 582 -4.21 -15.88 8.85
N TRP A 583 -4.95 -16.97 8.66
CA TRP A 583 -4.69 -18.25 9.35
C TRP A 583 -3.42 -18.90 8.84
N GLN A 584 -2.53 -19.38 9.72
CA GLN A 584 -1.17 -19.87 9.38
C GLN A 584 -0.39 -18.88 8.51
N GLY A 585 -0.59 -17.59 8.75
CA GLY A 585 0.03 -16.49 8.01
C GLY A 585 0.71 -15.49 8.94
N ASP A 586 0.53 -14.21 8.62
CA ASP A 586 1.25 -13.11 9.26
C ASP A 586 0.49 -12.46 10.44
N THR A 587 -0.51 -13.15 11.01
CA THR A 587 -1.31 -12.68 12.15
C THR A 587 -1.43 -13.73 13.24
N GLY A 588 -1.25 -13.33 14.49
CA GLY A 588 -1.23 -14.25 15.63
C GLY A 588 -0.10 -15.25 15.52
N ASP A 589 -0.27 -16.41 16.14
CA ASP A 589 0.66 -17.53 16.01
C ASP A 589 -0.07 -18.86 16.18
N SER A 590 0.65 -19.97 15.97
CA SER A 590 0.09 -21.31 16.10
C SER A 590 -0.47 -21.59 17.50
N ARG A 591 0.05 -20.92 18.55
CA ARG A 591 -0.46 -21.08 19.92
C ARG A 591 -1.85 -20.48 20.07
N PHE A 592 -2.07 -19.29 19.51
CA PHE A 592 -3.38 -18.66 19.44
C PHE A 592 -4.36 -19.51 18.62
N GLU A 593 -3.93 -19.95 17.45
CA GLU A 593 -4.74 -20.76 16.53
C GLU A 593 -5.21 -22.07 17.18
N SER A 594 -4.29 -22.82 17.78
CA SER A 594 -4.59 -24.03 18.56
C SER A 594 -5.56 -23.75 19.71
N GLU A 595 -5.30 -22.71 20.51
CA GLU A 595 -6.13 -22.40 21.68
C GLU A 595 -7.56 -21.97 21.29
N LEU A 596 -7.69 -21.22 20.19
CA LEU A 596 -8.98 -20.83 19.64
C LEU A 596 -9.75 -22.06 19.16
N GLN A 597 -9.14 -22.92 18.33
CA GLN A 597 -9.78 -24.13 17.84
C GLN A 597 -10.06 -25.18 18.93
N ARG A 598 -9.29 -25.19 20.01
CA ARG A 598 -9.54 -26.05 21.17
C ARG A 598 -10.86 -25.70 21.84
N ARG A 599 -11.11 -24.40 22.06
CA ARG A 599 -12.24 -23.89 22.85
C ARG A 599 -13.46 -23.46 22.04
N PHE A 600 -13.31 -23.17 20.75
CA PHE A 600 -14.35 -22.60 19.89
C PHE A 600 -14.52 -23.41 18.59
N VAL A 601 -15.69 -23.28 17.97
CA VAL A 601 -15.96 -23.76 16.61
C VAL A 601 -16.15 -22.57 15.68
N LEU A 602 -15.75 -22.70 14.42
CA LEU A 602 -16.03 -21.70 13.41
C LEU A 602 -17.52 -21.72 13.06
N GLU A 603 -18.18 -20.58 13.23
CA GLU A 603 -19.58 -20.35 12.88
C GLU A 603 -19.72 -19.69 11.51
N GLN A 604 -18.86 -18.73 11.18
CA GLN A 604 -18.93 -18.01 9.91
C GLN A 604 -17.56 -17.46 9.46
N GLU A 605 -17.38 -17.37 8.14
CA GLU A 605 -16.25 -16.69 7.50
C GLU A 605 -16.78 -15.65 6.50
N ILE A 606 -16.25 -14.42 6.56
CA ILE A 606 -16.52 -13.33 5.62
C ILE A 606 -15.18 -12.91 5.01
N SER A 607 -15.10 -12.97 3.68
CA SER A 607 -13.93 -12.51 2.94
C SER A 607 -13.82 -10.98 2.98
N LEU A 608 -12.61 -10.48 3.14
CA LEU A 608 -12.32 -9.05 3.16
C LEU A 608 -11.50 -8.64 1.93
N PRO A 609 -11.56 -7.35 1.53
CA PRO A 609 -10.67 -6.79 0.54
C PRO A 609 -9.24 -6.82 1.06
N ASN A 610 -8.33 -7.37 0.24
CA ASN A 610 -6.95 -7.65 0.62
C ASN A 610 -5.95 -6.83 -0.17
N TRP A 611 -4.98 -6.26 0.54
CA TRP A 611 -3.93 -5.41 -0.01
C TRP A 611 -2.78 -6.23 -0.54
N GLY A 612 -2.84 -6.68 -1.80
CA GLY A 612 -1.71 -7.32 -2.49
C GLY A 612 -1.19 -8.60 -1.81
N ASN A 613 -0.38 -8.46 -0.76
CA ASN A 613 0.27 -9.51 0.03
C ASN A 613 -0.48 -9.98 1.29
N SER A 614 -1.71 -9.51 1.52
CA SER A 614 -2.56 -10.02 2.60
C SER A 614 -3.60 -11.04 2.14
N ALA A 615 -4.09 -11.84 3.08
CA ALA A 615 -5.24 -12.74 2.92
C ALA A 615 -6.11 -12.76 4.19
N TYR A 616 -6.45 -11.58 4.70
CA TYR A 616 -7.30 -11.40 5.86
C TYR A 616 -8.75 -11.78 5.54
N GLY A 617 -9.40 -12.44 6.50
CA GLY A 617 -10.84 -12.65 6.53
C GLY A 617 -11.37 -12.40 7.94
N LEU A 618 -12.65 -12.04 8.06
CA LEU A 618 -13.36 -12.05 9.34
C LEU A 618 -13.87 -13.46 9.59
N THR A 619 -13.54 -14.00 10.75
CA THR A 619 -13.99 -15.31 11.24
C THR A 619 -14.75 -15.12 12.54
N VAL A 620 -15.93 -15.72 12.64
CA VAL A 620 -16.79 -15.71 13.82
C VAL A 620 -16.69 -17.08 14.48
N TRP A 621 -16.27 -17.10 15.73
CA TRP A 621 -16.03 -18.33 16.49
C TRP A 621 -16.93 -18.39 17.70
N ARG A 622 -17.65 -19.49 17.88
CA ARG A 622 -18.54 -19.71 19.02
C ARG A 622 -17.94 -20.73 19.97
N ARG A 623 -18.02 -20.47 21.28
CA ARG A 623 -17.53 -21.37 22.31
C ARG A 623 -18.18 -22.74 22.16
N LYS A 624 -17.38 -23.80 22.21
CA LYS A 624 -17.85 -25.18 22.04
C LYS A 624 -18.90 -25.53 23.10
N THR A 625 -20.07 -25.93 22.63
CA THR A 625 -21.09 -26.63 23.40
C THR A 625 -21.28 -28.03 22.82
N LYS A 626 -22.05 -28.91 23.49
CA LYS A 626 -22.23 -30.31 23.05
C LYS A 626 -22.90 -30.46 21.67
N GLU A 627 -23.50 -29.40 21.13
CA GLU A 627 -24.33 -29.41 19.92
C GLU A 627 -23.78 -28.50 18.81
N ALA A 628 -22.56 -27.98 18.96
CA ALA A 628 -22.01 -27.01 18.01
C ALA A 628 -21.54 -27.69 16.71
N GLU A 629 -22.28 -27.50 15.62
CA GLU A 629 -21.89 -27.96 14.28
C GLU A 629 -20.78 -27.07 13.70
N SER A 630 -19.76 -27.69 13.10
CA SER A 630 -18.71 -26.95 12.40
C SER A 630 -19.15 -26.61 10.98
N VAL A 631 -18.96 -25.36 10.55
CA VAL A 631 -19.17 -24.97 9.16
C VAL A 631 -17.93 -25.27 8.32
N ALA A 632 -18.13 -25.55 7.03
CA ALA A 632 -17.04 -25.74 6.07
C ALA A 632 -16.12 -24.52 6.05
N TRP A 633 -14.84 -24.73 6.37
CA TRP A 633 -13.86 -23.65 6.43
C TRP A 633 -13.00 -23.62 5.18
N ARG A 634 -13.24 -22.62 4.34
CA ARG A 634 -12.68 -22.60 3.00
C ARG A 634 -11.18 -22.34 3.00
N ALA A 635 -10.67 -21.50 3.90
CA ALA A 635 -9.24 -21.23 4.04
C ALA A 635 -8.41 -22.47 4.44
N MET A 636 -9.08 -23.53 4.90
CA MET A 636 -8.51 -24.81 5.34
C MET A 636 -9.09 -26.02 4.59
N SER A 637 -9.62 -25.79 3.37
CA SER A 637 -10.19 -26.85 2.52
C SER A 637 -9.78 -26.67 1.06
N CYS A 638 -9.69 -27.77 0.31
CA CYS A 638 -9.35 -27.76 -1.11
C CYS A 638 -10.36 -26.93 -1.92
N PHE A 639 -9.87 -26.01 -2.75
CA PHE A 639 -10.69 -25.09 -3.55
C PHE A 639 -11.44 -25.78 -4.70
N HIS A 640 -11.05 -27.00 -5.05
CA HIS A 640 -11.72 -27.76 -6.11
C HIS A 640 -12.70 -28.80 -5.58
N CYS A 641 -12.30 -29.62 -4.62
CA CYS A 641 -13.07 -30.80 -4.16
C CYS A 641 -13.59 -30.70 -2.73
N ASP A 642 -13.39 -29.57 -2.05
CA ASP A 642 -13.83 -29.31 -0.67
C ASP A 642 -13.22 -30.25 0.39
N LYS A 643 -12.20 -31.06 0.04
CA LYS A 643 -11.45 -31.88 1.00
C LYS A 643 -10.90 -31.01 2.13
N THR A 644 -11.31 -31.30 3.36
CA THR A 644 -10.91 -30.55 4.57
C THR A 644 -9.49 -30.91 4.99
N LEU A 645 -8.89 -30.09 5.86
CA LEU A 645 -7.57 -30.39 6.44
C LEU A 645 -7.53 -31.74 7.16
N ALA A 646 -8.57 -32.09 7.92
CA ALA A 646 -8.66 -33.37 8.64
C ALA A 646 -8.74 -34.56 7.67
N ASN A 647 -9.61 -34.49 6.65
CA ASN A 647 -9.72 -35.56 5.65
C ASN A 647 -8.39 -35.76 4.89
N ALA A 648 -7.71 -34.66 4.57
CA ALA A 648 -6.41 -34.67 3.92
C ALA A 648 -5.31 -35.32 4.78
N ALA A 649 -5.32 -35.07 6.09
CA ALA A 649 -4.40 -35.69 7.03
C ALA A 649 -4.64 -37.20 7.18
N ASP A 650 -5.91 -37.62 7.29
CA ASP A 650 -6.30 -39.04 7.38
C ASP A 650 -5.85 -39.85 6.15
N GLU A 651 -5.83 -39.23 4.98
CA GLU A 651 -5.40 -39.84 3.72
C GLU A 651 -3.89 -39.70 3.45
N GLY A 652 -3.13 -39.00 4.29
CA GLY A 652 -1.70 -38.75 4.11
C GLY A 652 -1.37 -37.81 2.94
N GLU A 653 -2.33 -37.01 2.50
CA GLU A 653 -2.20 -36.07 1.38
C GLU A 653 -2.33 -34.61 1.89
N PRO A 654 -1.24 -33.97 2.36
CA PRO A 654 -1.35 -32.66 3.02
C PRO A 654 -1.90 -31.60 2.07
N LEU A 655 -2.82 -30.77 2.57
CA LEU A 655 -3.29 -29.59 1.85
C LEU A 655 -2.14 -28.60 1.65
N ARG A 656 -2.03 -28.03 0.44
CA ARG A 656 -1.04 -27.01 0.12
C ARG A 656 -1.69 -25.72 -0.32
N ARG A 657 -1.25 -24.61 0.27
CA ARG A 657 -1.71 -23.25 -0.03
C ARG A 657 -0.75 -22.55 -0.97
N CYS A 658 -1.30 -21.86 -1.96
CA CYS A 658 -0.49 -21.01 -2.84
C CYS A 658 0.17 -19.86 -2.05
N VAL A 659 1.49 -19.71 -2.19
CA VAL A 659 2.31 -18.71 -1.49
C VAL A 659 2.05 -17.29 -2.03
N ILE A 660 1.56 -17.18 -3.27
CA ILE A 660 1.32 -15.91 -3.95
C ILE A 660 -0.03 -15.33 -3.55
N CYS A 661 -1.13 -16.07 -3.75
CA CYS A 661 -2.45 -15.57 -3.37
C CYS A 661 -2.74 -15.74 -1.86
N LYS A 662 -2.04 -16.63 -1.15
CA LYS A 662 -2.26 -16.95 0.27
C LYS A 662 -3.70 -17.37 0.62
N THR A 663 -4.52 -17.65 -0.38
CA THR A 663 -5.96 -17.88 -0.24
C THR A 663 -6.32 -19.27 -0.74
N ASN A 664 -5.91 -19.61 -1.96
CA ASN A 664 -6.25 -20.88 -2.59
C ASN A 664 -5.43 -22.03 -2.00
N VAL A 665 -6.13 -23.12 -1.72
CA VAL A 665 -5.61 -24.34 -1.10
C VAL A 665 -6.02 -25.53 -1.95
N TYR A 666 -5.12 -26.49 -2.19
CA TYR A 666 -5.44 -27.70 -2.95
C TYR A 666 -4.86 -28.94 -2.28
N CYS A 667 -5.51 -30.08 -2.45
CA CYS A 667 -5.01 -31.38 -1.98
C CYS A 667 -4.11 -32.09 -3.00
N SER A 668 -4.11 -31.65 -4.28
CA SER A 668 -3.36 -32.32 -5.34
C SER A 668 -3.11 -31.38 -6.54
N PRO A 669 -2.10 -31.68 -7.39
CA PRO A 669 -1.85 -30.92 -8.62
C PRO A 669 -3.05 -30.94 -9.56
N THR A 670 -3.80 -32.04 -9.64
CA THR A 670 -5.03 -32.13 -10.44
C THR A 670 -6.11 -31.17 -9.94
N CYS A 671 -6.28 -31.01 -8.63
CA CYS A 671 -7.22 -30.03 -8.08
C CYS A 671 -6.79 -28.60 -8.41
N ALA A 672 -5.50 -28.29 -8.30
CA ALA A 672 -4.95 -26.98 -8.68
C ALA A 672 -5.17 -26.69 -10.18
N GLN A 673 -4.94 -27.68 -11.05
CA GLN A 673 -5.15 -27.57 -12.50
C GLN A 673 -6.62 -27.36 -12.85
N ARG A 674 -7.55 -28.06 -12.18
CA ARG A 674 -8.99 -27.90 -12.44
C ARG A 674 -9.55 -26.57 -11.96
N ASP A 675 -8.90 -25.93 -11.01
CA ASP A 675 -9.22 -24.58 -10.53
C ASP A 675 -8.31 -23.50 -11.14
N ALA A 676 -7.56 -23.79 -12.21
CA ALA A 676 -6.56 -22.86 -12.76
C ALA A 676 -7.12 -21.47 -13.08
N VAL A 677 -8.36 -21.38 -13.58
CA VAL A 677 -9.03 -20.11 -13.88
C VAL A 677 -9.35 -19.32 -12.60
N GLY A 678 -9.91 -19.98 -11.58
CA GLY A 678 -10.20 -19.34 -10.29
C GLY A 678 -8.92 -18.91 -9.56
N HIS A 679 -7.87 -19.74 -9.68
CA HIS A 679 -6.55 -19.44 -9.13
C HIS A 679 -5.89 -18.24 -9.82
N ALA A 680 -5.94 -18.18 -11.16
CA ALA A 680 -5.43 -17.05 -11.92
C ALA A 680 -6.19 -15.74 -11.59
N ALA A 681 -7.51 -15.81 -11.37
CA ALA A 681 -8.30 -14.66 -10.95
C ALA A 681 -7.82 -14.10 -9.59
N GLU A 682 -7.50 -14.97 -8.63
CA GLU A 682 -6.95 -14.60 -7.32
C GLU A 682 -5.55 -13.97 -7.44
N HIS A 683 -4.73 -14.39 -8.41
CA HIS A 683 -3.47 -13.71 -8.74
C HIS A 683 -3.70 -12.33 -9.40
N ALA A 684 -4.66 -12.24 -10.33
CA ALA A 684 -4.96 -11.01 -11.05
C ALA A 684 -5.43 -9.89 -10.10
N THR A 685 -6.24 -10.21 -9.08
CA THR A 685 -6.62 -9.22 -8.03
C THR A 685 -5.43 -8.67 -7.24
N ARG A 686 -4.29 -9.36 -7.29
CA ARG A 686 -3.03 -8.95 -6.67
C ARG A 686 -2.07 -8.36 -7.69
N LEU A 687 -2.49 -8.16 -8.94
CA LEU A 687 -1.68 -7.70 -10.08
C LEU A 687 -0.50 -8.64 -10.40
N VAL A 688 -0.70 -9.94 -10.19
CA VAL A 688 0.27 -10.99 -10.58
C VAL A 688 -0.26 -11.75 -11.78
N PHE A 689 0.59 -11.90 -12.78
CA PHE A 689 0.33 -12.66 -13.99
C PHE A 689 1.48 -13.64 -14.17
N LEU A 690 1.17 -14.94 -14.16
CA LEU A 690 2.14 -16.03 -14.32
C LEU A 690 1.89 -16.73 -15.65
N GLU A 691 2.93 -17.37 -16.17
CA GLU A 691 2.76 -18.26 -17.31
C GLU A 691 2.00 -19.53 -16.87
N GLU A 692 0.99 -19.92 -17.65
CA GLU A 692 0.22 -21.11 -17.33
C GLU A 692 1.05 -22.38 -17.62
N PRO A 693 1.08 -23.36 -16.70
CA PRO A 693 1.76 -24.61 -16.94
C PRO A 693 1.14 -25.36 -18.12
N THR A 694 1.96 -25.79 -19.07
CA THR A 694 1.49 -26.34 -20.36
C THR A 694 1.31 -27.86 -20.37
N SER A 695 1.63 -28.55 -19.27
CA SER A 695 1.53 -30.01 -19.15
C SER A 695 1.26 -30.45 -17.71
N ASP A 696 0.70 -31.65 -17.54
CA ASP A 696 0.43 -32.23 -16.22
C ASP A 696 1.72 -32.36 -15.38
N VAL A 697 2.83 -32.75 -16.03
CA VAL A 697 4.15 -32.83 -15.38
C VAL A 697 4.61 -31.47 -14.85
N ALA A 698 4.30 -30.38 -15.55
CA ALA A 698 4.62 -29.04 -15.08
C ALA A 698 3.76 -28.64 -13.86
N TYR A 699 2.48 -29.03 -13.85
CA TYR A 699 1.61 -28.83 -12.69
C TYR A 699 2.12 -29.60 -11.47
N ASP A 700 2.54 -30.86 -11.63
CA ASP A 700 3.10 -31.67 -10.55
C ASP A 700 4.35 -31.00 -9.95
N HIS A 701 5.31 -30.62 -10.79
CA HIS A 701 6.53 -29.95 -10.34
C HIS A 701 6.26 -28.62 -9.63
N ILE A 702 5.30 -27.82 -10.11
CA ILE A 702 4.95 -26.54 -9.48
C ILE A 702 4.26 -26.78 -8.13
N PHE A 703 3.32 -27.74 -8.07
CA PHE A 703 2.61 -28.06 -6.83
C PHE A 703 3.54 -28.62 -5.74
N GLU A 704 4.55 -29.39 -6.13
CA GLU A 704 5.57 -29.90 -5.22
C GLU A 704 6.56 -28.83 -4.75
N ASN A 705 6.71 -27.74 -5.50
CA ASN A 705 7.70 -26.70 -5.23
C ASN A 705 7.24 -25.69 -4.16
N GLU A 706 8.00 -25.63 -3.08
CA GLU A 706 7.78 -24.71 -1.96
C GLU A 706 7.82 -23.21 -2.31
N ALA A 707 8.38 -22.84 -3.46
CA ALA A 707 8.32 -21.46 -3.95
C ALA A 707 6.89 -21.05 -4.36
N TYR A 708 6.06 -22.03 -4.75
CA TYR A 708 4.69 -21.82 -5.23
C TYR A 708 3.65 -22.24 -4.19
N TYR A 709 3.88 -23.35 -3.49
CA TYR A 709 2.92 -23.95 -2.57
C TYR A 709 3.54 -24.30 -1.23
N ARG A 710 2.85 -23.99 -0.13
CA ARG A 710 3.25 -24.35 1.24
C ARG A 710 2.23 -25.29 1.86
N GLU A 711 2.71 -26.34 2.51
CA GLU A 711 1.87 -27.27 3.26
C GLU A 711 1.19 -26.57 4.45
N LEU A 712 -0.11 -26.81 4.61
CA LEU A 712 -0.87 -26.44 5.79
C LEU A 712 -0.61 -27.44 6.90
N LYS A 713 -0.46 -26.92 8.12
CA LYS A 713 -0.19 -27.74 9.30
C LYS A 713 -1.47 -28.00 10.07
N GLU A 714 -1.58 -29.19 10.65
CA GLU A 714 -2.63 -29.42 11.63
C GLU A 714 -2.35 -28.63 12.91
N PRO A 715 -3.41 -28.14 13.58
CA PRO A 715 -3.27 -27.54 14.89
C PRO A 715 -2.75 -28.58 15.88
N ASP A 716 -1.83 -28.16 16.75
CA ASP A 716 -1.47 -28.96 17.92
C ASP A 716 -2.58 -28.81 18.96
N LEU A 717 -3.39 -29.85 19.13
CA LEU A 717 -4.53 -29.89 20.05
C LEU A 717 -4.27 -30.77 21.29
N ASP A 718 -3.02 -31.12 21.57
CA ASP A 718 -2.67 -31.93 22.74
C ASP A 718 -3.14 -31.29 24.06
N ASP A 719 -3.52 -32.12 25.03
CA ASP A 719 -4.17 -31.71 26.31
C ASP A 719 -3.29 -30.83 27.23
N THR A 720 -2.02 -30.60 26.87
CA THR A 720 -1.16 -29.67 27.60
C THR A 720 -1.60 -28.23 27.31
N VAL A 721 -2.25 -27.59 28.28
CA VAL A 721 -2.52 -26.14 28.28
C VAL A 721 -1.26 -25.41 27.83
N VAL A 722 -1.35 -24.61 26.76
CA VAL A 722 -0.23 -23.81 26.27
C VAL A 722 0.26 -22.93 27.40
N ALA A 723 1.37 -23.34 28.03
CA ALA A 723 1.94 -22.65 29.17
C ALA A 723 2.56 -21.33 28.68
N VAL A 724 1.80 -20.25 28.76
CA VAL A 724 2.33 -18.91 28.50
C VAL A 724 3.11 -18.49 29.74
N LYS A 725 4.42 -18.78 29.77
CA LYS A 725 5.31 -18.28 30.84
C LYS A 725 5.12 -16.77 30.97
N SER A 726 4.56 -16.34 32.10
CA SER A 726 4.28 -14.96 32.42
C SER A 726 5.54 -14.26 32.89
N ASN A 727 5.82 -13.10 32.31
CA ASN A 727 6.65 -12.10 32.98
C ASN A 727 6.07 -10.69 32.75
N TRP A 728 4.77 -10.57 33.00
CA TRP A 728 4.03 -9.30 32.83
C TRP A 728 3.63 -8.65 34.16
N ASN A 729 3.64 -9.41 35.27
CA ASN A 729 3.39 -8.86 36.61
C ASN A 729 4.53 -7.99 37.16
N SER A 730 5.62 -7.82 36.42
CA SER A 730 6.77 -6.99 36.82
C SER A 730 6.69 -5.53 36.35
N LEU A 731 5.57 -5.09 35.78
CA LEU A 731 5.41 -3.75 35.19
C LEU A 731 4.06 -3.09 35.51
N THR A 732 3.24 -3.71 36.35
CA THR A 732 2.04 -3.10 36.96
C THR A 732 2.26 -2.73 38.43
N LYS A 733 3.50 -2.84 38.93
CA LYS A 733 3.93 -2.34 40.24
C LYS A 733 4.99 -1.28 40.05
N ASP A 734 4.59 -0.14 39.54
CA ASP A 734 5.23 1.16 39.76
C ASP A 734 4.09 2.16 39.53
N ASP A 735 3.65 2.81 40.62
CA ASP A 735 2.57 3.83 40.75
C ASP A 735 1.43 3.46 41.73
N SER A 736 1.72 2.83 42.87
CA SER A 736 0.72 2.76 43.97
C SER A 736 1.21 3.03 45.39
N ASP A 737 2.48 3.38 45.62
CA ASP A 737 2.97 3.75 46.97
C ASP A 737 3.46 5.20 47.03
N ALA A 738 2.58 6.13 46.67
CA ALA A 738 2.83 7.56 46.85
C ALA A 738 1.59 8.29 47.39
N GLN A 739 1.10 7.88 48.56
CA GLN A 739 0.48 8.78 49.54
C GLN A 739 0.21 8.05 50.86
N GLU A 740 0.29 8.80 51.97
CA GLU A 740 0.02 8.44 53.37
C GLU A 740 1.22 7.88 54.17
N ASP A 741 2.03 8.75 54.77
CA ASP A 741 1.84 9.18 56.16
C ASP A 741 2.97 10.15 56.61
N ASP A 742 2.64 11.42 56.78
CA ASP A 742 3.45 12.40 57.52
C ASP A 742 2.89 12.49 58.94
N THR A 743 3.53 11.82 59.90
CA THR A 743 3.46 12.23 61.32
C THR A 743 4.81 12.05 62.01
N ASP A 744 5.36 13.21 62.39
CA ASP A 744 6.12 13.51 63.60
C ASP A 744 7.22 12.54 64.09
N SER A 745 8.45 13.05 64.04
CA SER A 745 9.18 13.57 65.22
C SER A 745 10.65 13.12 65.32
N ASN A 746 11.46 14.09 65.77
CA ASN A 746 12.79 13.94 66.37
C ASN A 746 13.96 13.65 65.41
N ALA A 747 15.16 14.17 65.62
CA ALA A 747 15.69 15.25 66.42
C ALA A 747 17.16 15.41 65.98
N GLU A 748 17.69 16.59 66.25
CA GLU A 748 19.03 17.13 66.00
C GLU A 748 20.23 16.22 66.34
N SER A 749 21.34 16.39 65.58
CA SER A 749 22.74 16.64 66.06
C SER A 749 23.72 16.41 64.88
N GLN A 750 24.41 17.42 64.34
CA GLN A 750 25.61 18.16 64.80
C GLN A 750 26.98 17.44 64.65
N GLY A 751 27.95 18.15 64.05
CA GLY A 751 29.42 17.98 64.13
C GLY A 751 30.10 17.56 62.81
N ASP A 752 30.79 18.45 62.07
CA ASP A 752 32.20 18.92 62.20
C ASP A 752 33.23 17.76 61.98
N ASP A 753 34.40 17.84 61.32
CA ASP A 753 35.22 18.91 60.72
C ASP A 753 36.39 18.24 59.91
N ASN A 754 36.92 18.96 58.92
CA ASN A 754 38.31 19.11 58.40
C ASN A 754 39.29 17.96 57.99
N ASP A 755 39.88 18.22 56.81
CA ASP A 755 41.30 18.20 56.35
C ASP A 755 42.06 16.98 55.77
N GLU A 756 42.53 17.25 54.53
CA GLU A 756 43.78 16.92 53.80
C GLU A 756 44.46 15.53 53.89
N SER A 757 44.59 14.83 52.76
CA SER A 757 45.84 14.71 51.98
C SER A 757 45.89 13.52 51.00
N ASP A 758 46.26 13.86 49.77
CA ASP A 758 47.03 13.15 48.74
C ASP A 758 46.95 11.62 48.48
N SER A 759 46.59 11.33 47.21
CA SER A 759 47.35 10.53 46.22
C SER A 759 46.72 9.24 45.63
N LYS A 760 46.41 9.39 44.33
CA LYS A 760 46.57 8.47 43.19
C LYS A 760 45.63 7.25 42.99
N SER A 761 44.84 7.43 41.92
CA SER A 761 44.55 6.50 40.81
C SER A 761 43.67 5.28 41.03
N GLU A 762 42.41 5.35 40.56
CA GLU A 762 41.80 4.44 39.56
C GLU A 762 40.42 4.98 39.09
N PRO A 763 39.94 4.64 37.87
CA PRO A 763 38.89 5.39 37.19
C PRO A 763 37.47 4.94 37.58
N GLN A 764 36.60 5.92 37.89
CA GLN A 764 35.16 5.71 38.03
C GLN A 764 34.44 5.62 36.67
N PRO A 765 33.34 4.84 36.56
CA PRO A 765 32.56 4.74 35.33
C PRO A 765 31.61 5.94 35.17
N ALA A 766 31.59 6.50 33.97
CA ALA A 766 30.70 7.58 33.57
C ALA A 766 29.22 7.13 33.56
N LYS A 767 28.37 7.85 34.31
CA LYS A 767 26.91 7.83 34.16
C LYS A 767 26.55 8.37 32.77
N SER A 768 26.16 7.50 31.84
CA SER A 768 25.58 7.91 30.56
C SER A 768 24.05 7.85 30.63
N THR A 769 23.42 9.00 30.85
CA THR A 769 22.01 9.22 30.47
C THR A 769 21.93 9.24 28.94
N LYS A 770 21.56 8.11 28.34
CA LYS A 770 21.26 8.03 26.91
C LYS A 770 19.81 8.44 26.66
N LYS A 771 19.65 9.62 26.06
CA LYS A 771 18.46 10.05 25.32
C LYS A 771 18.23 9.08 24.14
N THR A 772 17.09 8.40 24.11
CA THR A 772 16.58 7.67 22.95
C THR A 772 15.59 8.57 22.21
N ALA A 773 16.06 9.23 21.15
CA ALA A 773 15.19 9.83 20.14
C ALA A 773 14.96 8.77 19.05
N PHE A 774 13.70 8.34 18.87
CA PHE A 774 13.29 7.43 17.81
C PHE A 774 12.92 8.24 16.56
N ALA A 775 13.60 7.95 15.45
CA ALA A 775 13.24 8.43 14.11
C ALA A 775 12.49 7.30 13.40
N PHE A 776 11.34 7.62 12.78
CA PHE A 776 10.62 6.72 11.88
C PHE A 776 11.51 6.41 10.68
N ASN A 777 12.25 5.30 10.76
CA ASN A 777 13.29 4.99 9.80
C ASN A 777 12.72 4.13 8.66
N PHE A 778 12.01 4.75 7.71
CA PHE A 778 11.74 4.13 6.40
C PHE A 778 13.02 4.15 5.56
N GLY A 779 13.99 3.31 5.94
CA GLY A 779 15.18 2.93 5.17
C GLY A 779 16.35 3.92 5.19
N ALA A 780 17.45 3.52 5.84
CA ALA A 780 18.80 3.94 5.44
C ALA A 780 19.27 3.20 4.18
#